data_AF-A0AAW2D7V0-F1
#
_entry.id   AF-A0AAW2D7V0-F1
#
_cell.length_a   1.000
_cell.length_b   1.000
_cell.length_c   1.000
_cell.angle_alpha   90.00
_cell.angle_beta   90.00
_cell.angle_gamma   90.00
#
_symmetry.space_group_name_H-M   'P 1'
#
loop_
_entity.id
_entity.type
_entity.pdbx_description
1 polymer ?
#
loop_
_entity_poly.entity_id
_entity_poly.type
_entity_poly.pdbx_seq_one_letter_code
_entity_poly.pdbx_strand_id
1 'polypeptide(L)'
;MELEKPMLREAPSAHRKSKQKNGTRSINSHGTASSSQPSDNLYHRSESFRTLEMGVPRANSTEEKLSWLRSQIIGGDAEIYSLFGKRRLTYADHTASGRSLQYIETFIIDNVLPFYGNTHTCDSHVGHWTTKMVHEATSYIKKSLGGGQEDALLFCGSGTTAAIKRLQEVMGIAVPSILKDRVLKFLRSEERWVVFVGPYEHHSNLLSWRQSLAEVIEIGLDDNGLIDMEALKLQLETYKYANRPILGSFSACSNVTGIYSDTRAIAKLLHQYGGFACFDFAASGPYVEIDMRSGEIDGYDAIFLSPHKFLGGPGSPGILLMRKVLYRLESSPPSTCGRGTVNYVNGFNEKDTLYVEDMEERENGGTPQIIQTVRAALALWVKEYTGYQVIEKQEHTYIEKALERLLLNQNICILGNTSAKRQAILSFLIYSTSNSSLAGLKNGSNDPFNNTDSCREAKVTEFYLWGETGTNKDKPLHGPFVAALLNDLFGIQARGGCACAGPYGHDLLNVDEVHSLALRALIQKGYVGVKPGWTRVSFPYYMSHEEFEFILAAVEFLAIYGQRFLPLYNFNLRSGSWSLKKKAVKELLSKENKCNVHVLPVASAMHADTVNLNHHNSEKCENVNVIAKQTGSVNKFTAYLETARYIASLLPKFPPQRRLPNDIDINLHFRL
;
A
#
# COMPACT_ATOMS: atom_id res chain seq x y z
N MET A 1 5.35 45.94 -55.71
CA MET A 1 5.81 45.33 -56.98
C MET A 1 4.71 44.41 -57.47
N GLU A 2 4.52 44.39 -58.79
CA GLU A 2 3.27 44.07 -59.50
C GLU A 2 2.92 42.56 -59.47
N LEU A 3 1.63 42.21 -59.29
CA LEU A 3 0.68 41.63 -60.30
C LEU A 3 1.11 40.23 -60.83
N GLU A 4 0.24 39.24 -61.06
CA GLU A 4 -1.16 39.24 -61.53
C GLU A 4 -2.04 38.11 -60.93
N LYS A 5 -3.35 38.16 -61.19
CA LYS A 5 -4.30 37.02 -61.12
C LYS A 5 -4.51 36.41 -62.52
N PRO A 6 -5.07 35.20 -62.61
CA PRO A 6 -6.29 35.07 -63.43
C PRO A 6 -7.43 34.26 -62.78
N MET A 7 -8.63 34.39 -63.37
CA MET A 7 -9.85 33.62 -63.07
C MET A 7 -10.51 33.15 -64.39
N LEU A 8 -11.61 32.37 -64.27
CA LEU A 8 -12.52 31.85 -65.33
C LEU A 8 -12.06 30.49 -65.95
N ARG A 9 -12.93 29.52 -66.30
CA ARG A 9 -14.41 29.40 -66.25
C ARG A 9 -14.87 27.92 -66.23
N GLU A 10 -16.18 27.67 -66.26
CA GLU A 10 -16.87 26.41 -65.89
C GLU A 10 -17.17 25.40 -67.04
N ALA A 11 -17.39 24.12 -66.65
CA ALA A 11 -18.35 23.13 -67.21
C ALA A 11 -18.14 22.58 -68.66
N PRO A 12 -18.76 21.43 -69.09
CA PRO A 12 -19.88 20.69 -68.48
C PRO A 12 -19.77 19.13 -68.41
N SER A 13 -20.88 18.49 -68.01
CA SER A 13 -21.08 17.07 -67.66
C SER A 13 -21.49 16.11 -68.80
N ALA A 14 -21.27 14.78 -68.64
CA ALA A 14 -22.17 13.72 -69.16
C ALA A 14 -21.98 12.34 -68.48
N HIS A 15 -23.03 11.50 -68.49
CA HIS A 15 -23.12 10.19 -67.82
C HIS A 15 -22.46 9.00 -68.53
N ARG A 16 -22.19 7.90 -67.78
CA ARG A 16 -22.84 6.59 -68.05
C ARG A 16 -22.82 5.61 -66.86
N LYS A 17 -23.89 4.82 -66.74
CA LYS A 17 -24.06 3.66 -65.82
C LYS A 17 -23.74 2.36 -66.57
N SER A 18 -23.33 1.31 -65.84
CA SER A 18 -23.79 -0.06 -66.15
C SER A 18 -23.82 -0.96 -64.90
N LYS A 19 -24.78 -1.88 -64.86
CA LYS A 19 -24.97 -2.98 -63.90
C LYS A 19 -25.29 -4.23 -64.73
N GLN A 20 -24.67 -5.38 -64.45
CA GLN A 20 -25.12 -6.74 -64.83
C GLN A 20 -24.18 -7.77 -64.18
N LYS A 21 -24.51 -9.05 -64.00
CA LYS A 21 -25.70 -9.71 -63.40
C LYS A 21 -25.43 -11.24 -63.34
N ASN A 22 -26.00 -11.92 -62.35
CA ASN A 22 -26.33 -13.37 -62.32
C ASN A 22 -25.18 -14.41 -62.37
N GLY A 23 -25.41 -15.61 -61.77
CA GLY A 23 -24.60 -16.80 -62.09
C GLY A 23 -24.60 -17.99 -61.10
N THR A 24 -25.76 -18.43 -60.60
CA THR A 24 -25.87 -19.53 -59.60
C THR A 24 -25.44 -20.92 -60.11
N ARG A 25 -24.80 -21.74 -59.26
CA ARG A 25 -25.08 -23.20 -59.17
C ARG A 25 -24.63 -23.81 -57.82
N SER A 26 -25.11 -25.01 -57.53
CA SER A 26 -25.42 -25.54 -56.19
C SER A 26 -25.12 -27.06 -56.04
N ILE A 27 -25.48 -27.66 -54.88
CA ILE A 27 -25.63 -29.12 -54.58
C ILE A 27 -24.27 -29.82 -54.26
N ASN A 28 -24.05 -30.69 -53.25
CA ASN A 28 -24.75 -31.22 -52.04
C ASN A 28 -23.69 -31.98 -51.16
N SER A 29 -23.89 -32.57 -49.97
CA SER A 29 -24.92 -32.55 -48.89
C SER A 29 -24.45 -33.38 -47.66
N HIS A 30 -25.11 -33.19 -46.51
CA HIS A 30 -25.17 -34.08 -45.31
C HIS A 30 -23.97 -34.18 -44.34
N GLY A 31 -24.30 -34.03 -43.04
CA GLY A 31 -23.43 -34.27 -41.88
C GLY A 31 -24.05 -33.68 -40.61
N THR A 32 -24.58 -34.53 -39.72
CA THR A 32 -25.35 -34.12 -38.52
C THR A 32 -24.49 -33.69 -37.33
N ALA A 33 -25.08 -32.90 -36.43
CA ALA A 33 -24.41 -32.26 -35.30
C ALA A 33 -23.92 -33.20 -34.19
N SER A 34 -22.82 -32.82 -33.53
CA SER A 34 -22.68 -32.90 -32.05
C SER A 34 -21.61 -31.90 -31.58
N SER A 35 -21.57 -31.66 -30.26
CA SER A 35 -21.00 -30.47 -29.62
C SER A 35 -19.53 -30.55 -29.22
N SER A 36 -18.78 -29.47 -29.43
CA SER A 36 -17.93 -28.84 -28.40
C SER A 36 -17.27 -27.55 -28.89
N GLN A 37 -17.46 -26.44 -28.18
CA GLN A 37 -16.58 -25.26 -28.25
C GLN A 37 -15.93 -25.03 -26.89
N PRO A 38 -14.64 -24.67 -26.88
CA PRO A 38 -14.09 -23.64 -26.00
C PRO A 38 -13.85 -22.34 -26.79
N SER A 39 -13.96 -21.21 -26.11
CA SER A 39 -13.93 -19.87 -26.69
C SER A 39 -12.51 -19.35 -26.97
N ASP A 40 -12.21 -19.05 -28.24
CA ASP A 40 -11.04 -18.24 -28.61
C ASP A 40 -11.33 -16.75 -28.40
N ASN A 41 -10.71 -16.14 -27.37
CA ASN A 41 -10.74 -14.69 -27.17
C ASN A 41 -9.45 -14.15 -26.48
N LEU A 42 -8.31 -14.82 -26.71
CA LEU A 42 -7.02 -14.51 -26.05
C LEU A 42 -5.96 -13.84 -26.96
N TYR A 43 -6.25 -13.63 -28.24
CA TYR A 43 -5.24 -13.25 -29.24
C TYR A 43 -5.23 -11.79 -29.69
N HIS A 44 -4.99 -10.85 -28.76
CA HIS A 44 -4.39 -9.54 -29.06
C HIS A 44 -3.58 -9.01 -27.86
N ARG A 45 -2.35 -9.52 -27.71
CA ARG A 45 -1.27 -9.01 -26.84
C ARG A 45 -0.05 -8.67 -27.71
N SER A 46 0.61 -7.54 -27.45
CA SER A 46 1.72 -7.03 -28.29
C SER A 46 2.92 -7.98 -28.28
N GLU A 47 3.69 -7.98 -29.37
CA GLU A 47 4.85 -8.88 -29.53
C GLU A 47 5.92 -8.63 -28.46
N SER A 48 6.16 -7.37 -28.07
CA SER A 48 7.21 -7.04 -27.10
C SER A 48 6.85 -7.50 -25.68
N PHE A 49 5.57 -7.51 -25.31
CA PHE A 49 5.10 -8.08 -24.04
C PHE A 49 4.86 -9.61 -24.11
N ARG A 50 4.71 -10.22 -25.29
CA ARG A 50 4.78 -11.70 -25.44
C ARG A 50 6.16 -12.24 -25.05
N THR A 51 7.23 -11.46 -25.21
CA THR A 51 8.58 -11.82 -24.75
C THR A 51 8.63 -12.14 -23.24
N LEU A 52 7.77 -11.51 -22.42
CA LEU A 52 7.66 -11.80 -20.98
C LEU A 52 7.21 -13.25 -20.73
N GLU A 53 6.29 -13.76 -21.54
CA GLU A 53 5.75 -15.12 -21.40
C GLU A 53 6.79 -16.21 -21.72
N MET A 54 7.91 -15.88 -22.36
CA MET A 54 8.94 -16.85 -22.76
C MET A 54 9.87 -17.33 -21.62
N GLY A 55 9.85 -16.67 -20.46
CA GLY A 55 10.73 -17.01 -19.31
C GLY A 55 10.00 -17.33 -18.00
N VAL A 56 8.67 -17.40 -18.02
CA VAL A 56 7.85 -17.54 -16.81
C VAL A 56 7.34 -18.98 -16.73
N PRO A 57 7.34 -19.64 -15.55
CA PRO A 57 6.81 -20.98 -15.44
C PRO A 57 5.36 -21.05 -15.89
N ARG A 58 5.06 -22.00 -16.79
CA ARG A 58 3.71 -22.50 -17.04
C ARG A 58 3.26 -23.35 -15.83
N ALA A 59 3.08 -22.66 -14.71
CA ALA A 59 2.66 -23.25 -13.45
C ALA A 59 1.23 -23.77 -13.57
N ASN A 60 1.04 -25.04 -13.20
CA ASN A 60 -0.25 -25.73 -13.30
C ASN A 60 -1.09 -25.55 -12.03
N SER A 61 -0.47 -25.13 -10.93
CA SER A 61 -1.12 -24.88 -9.64
C SER A 61 -0.88 -23.46 -9.12
N THR A 62 -1.76 -23.02 -8.22
CA THR A 62 -1.62 -21.74 -7.49
C THR A 62 -0.33 -21.68 -6.67
N GLU A 63 0.02 -22.76 -5.98
CA GLU A 63 1.18 -22.77 -5.09
C GLU A 63 2.51 -22.70 -5.86
N GLU A 64 2.61 -23.32 -7.03
CA GLU A 64 3.76 -23.15 -7.93
C GLU A 64 3.95 -21.69 -8.34
N LYS A 65 2.87 -20.97 -8.68
CA LYS A 65 2.93 -19.53 -8.99
C LYS A 65 3.42 -18.70 -7.81
N LEU A 66 2.83 -18.88 -6.63
CA LEU A 66 3.19 -18.12 -5.43
C LEU A 66 4.62 -18.44 -4.96
N SER A 67 5.04 -19.70 -5.07
CA SER A 67 6.40 -20.14 -4.77
C SER A 67 7.43 -19.54 -5.73
N TRP A 68 7.13 -19.47 -7.04
CA TRP A 68 7.97 -18.75 -7.99
C TRP A 68 8.05 -17.25 -7.66
N LEU A 69 6.94 -16.58 -7.36
CA LEU A 69 6.96 -15.17 -6.95
C LEU A 69 7.86 -14.95 -5.73
N ARG A 70 7.77 -15.80 -4.70
CA ARG A 70 8.68 -15.76 -3.54
C ARG A 70 10.13 -15.95 -3.95
N SER A 71 10.44 -16.89 -4.84
CA SER A 71 11.81 -17.14 -5.31
C SER A 71 12.40 -15.96 -6.11
N GLN A 72 11.55 -15.10 -6.69
CA GLN A 72 11.97 -13.88 -7.38
C GLN A 72 12.23 -12.69 -6.44
N ILE A 73 11.84 -12.74 -5.15
CA ILE A 73 12.00 -11.59 -4.24
C ILE A 73 13.48 -11.33 -3.97
N ILE A 74 13.97 -10.17 -4.42
CA ILE A 74 15.34 -9.74 -4.16
C ILE A 74 15.52 -9.55 -2.65
N GLY A 75 16.45 -10.34 -2.07
CA GLY A 75 16.73 -10.35 -0.63
C GLY A 75 15.70 -11.11 0.23
N GLY A 76 14.91 -12.03 -0.33
CA GLY A 76 13.97 -12.87 0.46
C GLY A 76 14.66 -13.82 1.47
N ASP A 77 15.94 -14.14 1.25
CA ASP A 77 16.79 -14.90 2.18
C ASP A 77 17.76 -13.99 2.97
N ALA A 78 17.58 -12.66 2.94
CA ALA A 78 18.44 -11.73 3.66
C ALA A 78 18.35 -11.89 5.18
N GLU A 79 19.46 -11.70 5.88
CA GLU A 79 19.54 -11.78 7.33
C GLU A 79 20.10 -10.46 7.91
N ILE A 80 19.55 -10.02 9.03
CA ILE A 80 20.00 -8.86 9.81
C ILE A 80 20.66 -9.33 11.11
N TYR A 81 21.59 -8.53 11.62
CA TYR A 81 22.22 -8.77 12.93
C TYR A 81 21.59 -7.86 13.98
N SER A 82 20.93 -8.46 14.97
CA SER A 82 20.50 -7.76 16.18
C SER A 82 21.43 -8.12 17.36
N LEU A 83 21.27 -7.41 18.48
CA LEU A 83 21.98 -7.74 19.73
C LEU A 83 21.45 -9.02 20.40
N PHE A 84 20.44 -9.66 19.82
CA PHE A 84 19.94 -10.99 20.18
C PHE A 84 20.38 -12.07 19.17
N GLY A 85 21.28 -11.72 18.24
CA GLY A 85 21.87 -12.60 17.23
C GLY A 85 21.35 -12.35 15.81
N LYS A 86 21.69 -13.28 14.90
CA LYS A 86 21.26 -13.23 13.49
C LYS A 86 19.76 -13.52 13.37
N ARG A 87 19.05 -12.78 12.52
CA ARG A 87 17.61 -12.95 12.23
C ARG A 87 17.35 -12.88 10.73
N ARG A 88 16.50 -13.76 10.21
CA ARG A 88 15.96 -13.61 8.84
C ARG A 88 15.13 -12.33 8.76
N LEU A 89 15.29 -11.57 7.68
CA LEU A 89 14.47 -10.39 7.40
C LEU A 89 13.10 -10.84 6.89
N THR A 90 12.14 -10.97 7.80
CA THR A 90 10.74 -11.27 7.46
C THR A 90 10.02 -9.95 7.22
N TYR A 91 9.71 -9.62 5.96
CA TYR A 91 9.10 -8.33 5.61
C TYR A 91 7.58 -8.36 5.84
N ALA A 92 7.04 -7.38 6.59
CA ALA A 92 5.63 -7.33 6.98
C ALA A 92 5.01 -5.93 6.86
N ASP A 93 5.63 -5.02 6.08
CA ASP A 93 5.16 -3.63 5.85
C ASP A 93 4.83 -3.38 4.36
N HIS A 94 4.27 -4.39 3.70
CA HIS A 94 3.89 -4.37 2.28
C HIS A 94 2.86 -3.26 1.94
N THR A 95 2.05 -2.82 2.91
CA THR A 95 1.17 -1.64 2.77
C THR A 95 1.93 -0.33 2.52
N ALA A 96 3.20 -0.24 2.94
CA ALA A 96 4.06 0.91 2.68
C ALA A 96 4.77 0.84 1.32
N SER A 97 5.33 -0.32 0.96
CA SER A 97 6.01 -0.56 -0.31
C SER A 97 6.05 -2.04 -0.65
N GLY A 98 6.03 -2.38 -1.94
CA GLY A 98 6.35 -3.72 -2.41
C GLY A 98 7.85 -4.01 -2.35
N ARG A 99 8.22 -5.25 -2.64
CA ARG A 99 9.62 -5.70 -2.84
C ARG A 99 9.94 -5.74 -4.33
N SER A 100 11.20 -5.53 -4.72
CA SER A 100 11.65 -5.74 -6.11
C SER A 100 11.73 -7.23 -6.46
N LEU A 101 11.51 -7.55 -7.74
CA LEU A 101 11.64 -8.91 -8.28
C LEU A 101 12.85 -9.02 -9.20
N GLN A 102 13.62 -10.10 -9.04
CA GLN A 102 14.77 -10.41 -9.89
C GLN A 102 14.37 -10.49 -11.36
N TYR A 103 13.27 -11.18 -11.67
CA TYR A 103 12.70 -11.26 -13.01
C TYR A 103 12.49 -9.88 -13.68
N ILE A 104 11.98 -8.89 -12.94
CA ILE A 104 11.72 -7.54 -13.47
C ILE A 104 13.01 -6.76 -13.69
N GLU A 105 13.94 -6.80 -12.73
CA GLU A 105 15.21 -6.09 -12.89
C GLU A 105 16.08 -6.74 -13.97
N THR A 106 16.09 -8.07 -14.09
CA THR A 106 16.71 -8.79 -15.22
C THR A 106 16.08 -8.39 -16.56
N PHE A 107 14.75 -8.35 -16.67
CA PHE A 107 14.10 -7.89 -17.91
C PHE A 107 14.55 -6.47 -18.30
N ILE A 108 14.63 -5.55 -17.33
CA ILE A 108 15.09 -4.17 -17.56
C ILE A 108 16.56 -4.15 -17.99
N ILE A 109 17.43 -4.92 -17.33
CA ILE A 109 18.87 -5.02 -17.65
C ILE A 109 19.09 -5.58 -19.07
N ASP A 110 18.33 -6.59 -19.47
CA ASP A 110 18.58 -7.32 -20.72
C ASP A 110 17.83 -6.74 -21.94
N ASN A 111 16.67 -6.11 -21.74
CA ASN A 111 15.76 -5.71 -22.84
C ASN A 111 15.54 -4.19 -22.95
N VAL A 112 15.76 -3.43 -21.87
CA VAL A 112 15.49 -1.99 -21.83
C VAL A 112 16.79 -1.19 -21.87
N LEU A 113 17.73 -1.46 -20.96
CA LEU A 113 18.98 -0.71 -20.85
C LEU A 113 19.90 -0.81 -22.09
N PRO A 114 20.07 -1.97 -22.77
CA PRO A 114 20.99 -2.07 -23.91
C PRO A 114 20.54 -1.29 -25.15
N PHE A 115 19.23 -1.03 -25.25
CA PHE A 115 18.60 -0.32 -26.36
C PHE A 115 18.07 1.06 -25.95
N TYR A 116 18.49 1.57 -24.80
CA TYR A 116 17.98 2.83 -24.25
C TYR A 116 18.37 4.03 -25.11
N GLY A 117 17.35 4.69 -25.67
CA GLY A 117 17.45 6.00 -26.31
C GLY A 117 16.45 6.96 -25.67
N ASN A 118 16.74 8.26 -25.67
CA ASN A 118 15.73 9.24 -25.27
C ASN A 118 14.56 9.18 -26.26
N THR A 119 13.33 9.33 -25.78
CA THR A 119 12.13 9.40 -26.63
C THR A 119 12.05 10.77 -27.33
N HIS A 120 10.95 11.03 -28.05
CA HIS A 120 10.67 12.21 -28.88
C HIS A 120 11.25 12.20 -30.30
N THR A 121 12.18 11.30 -30.64
CA THR A 121 12.52 11.00 -32.04
C THR A 121 12.65 9.50 -32.30
N CYS A 122 12.22 9.07 -33.49
CA CYS A 122 12.28 7.67 -33.94
C CYS A 122 13.32 7.44 -35.05
N ASP A 123 14.15 8.44 -35.36
CA ASP A 123 15.11 8.39 -36.48
C ASP A 123 16.26 7.40 -36.27
N SER A 124 16.52 7.03 -35.00
CA SER A 124 17.51 6.05 -34.61
C SER A 124 16.86 4.79 -34.05
N HIS A 125 17.52 3.64 -34.21
CA HIS A 125 17.02 2.35 -33.73
C HIS A 125 16.65 2.36 -32.24
N VAL A 126 17.52 2.93 -31.39
CA VAL A 126 17.30 3.02 -29.92
C VAL A 126 16.18 3.99 -29.53
N GLY A 127 16.03 5.11 -30.25
CA GLY A 127 14.92 6.05 -30.05
C GLY A 127 13.58 5.44 -30.43
N HIS A 128 13.52 4.76 -31.59
CA HIS A 128 12.34 4.02 -32.02
C HIS A 128 11.99 2.88 -31.05
N TRP A 129 12.96 2.05 -30.68
CA TRP A 129 12.79 0.92 -29.77
C TRP A 129 12.26 1.36 -28.39
N THR A 130 12.88 2.39 -27.81
CA THR A 130 12.47 2.92 -26.50
C THR A 130 11.09 3.57 -26.56
N THR A 131 10.80 4.35 -27.60
CA THR A 131 9.46 4.96 -27.80
C THR A 131 8.38 3.89 -27.94
N LYS A 132 8.63 2.84 -28.74
CA LYS A 132 7.73 1.68 -28.87
C LYS A 132 7.47 1.00 -27.52
N MET A 133 8.51 0.69 -26.73
CA MET A 133 8.35 0.06 -25.42
C MET A 133 7.53 0.94 -24.45
N VAL A 134 7.75 2.26 -24.45
CA VAL A 134 6.97 3.19 -23.62
C VAL A 134 5.52 3.22 -24.07
N HIS A 135 5.22 3.29 -25.37
CA HIS A 135 3.84 3.29 -25.88
C HIS A 135 3.10 1.99 -25.55
N GLU A 136 3.76 0.83 -25.67
CA GLU A 136 3.19 -0.46 -25.28
C GLU A 136 2.97 -0.54 -23.77
N ALA A 137 3.92 -0.08 -22.95
CA ALA A 137 3.78 -0.02 -21.49
C ALA A 137 2.62 0.90 -21.06
N THR A 138 2.51 2.11 -21.62
CA THR A 138 1.41 3.05 -21.38
C THR A 138 0.06 2.44 -21.76
N SER A 139 -0.03 1.84 -22.95
CA SER A 139 -1.26 1.18 -23.43
C SER A 139 -1.66 0.00 -22.53
N TYR A 140 -0.69 -0.81 -22.11
CA TYR A 140 -0.91 -1.91 -21.19
C TYR A 140 -1.39 -1.43 -19.81
N ILE A 141 -0.74 -0.42 -19.24
CA ILE A 141 -1.14 0.20 -17.95
C ILE A 141 -2.58 0.73 -18.05
N LYS A 142 -2.91 1.48 -19.10
CA LYS A 142 -4.23 2.08 -19.31
C LYS A 142 -5.33 1.02 -19.37
N LYS A 143 -5.08 -0.06 -20.14
CA LYS A 143 -5.98 -1.22 -20.25
C LYS A 143 -6.15 -1.94 -18.90
N SER A 144 -5.05 -2.16 -18.16
CA SER A 144 -5.05 -2.84 -16.86
C SER A 144 -5.75 -2.07 -15.73
N LEU A 145 -6.22 -0.84 -16.00
CA LEU A 145 -7.00 0.00 -15.10
C LEU A 145 -8.44 0.25 -15.63
N GLY A 146 -8.84 -0.38 -16.74
CA GLY A 146 -10.14 -0.17 -17.40
C GLY A 146 -10.27 1.14 -18.18
N GLY A 147 -9.17 1.85 -18.47
CA GLY A 147 -9.21 3.15 -19.14
C GLY A 147 -9.51 3.08 -20.64
N GLY A 148 -10.43 3.93 -21.11
CA GLY A 148 -10.85 4.05 -22.51
C GLY A 148 -10.26 5.25 -23.26
N GLN A 149 -10.86 5.59 -24.40
CA GLN A 149 -10.44 6.74 -25.24
C GLN A 149 -10.78 8.10 -24.60
N GLU A 150 -11.83 8.15 -23.76
CA GLU A 150 -12.30 9.33 -23.01
C GLU A 150 -11.50 9.60 -21.72
N ASP A 151 -10.54 8.72 -21.41
CA ASP A 151 -9.66 8.83 -20.27
C ASP A 151 -8.23 9.19 -20.75
N ALA A 152 -7.45 9.82 -19.88
CA ALA A 152 -6.05 10.21 -20.08
C ALA A 152 -5.19 9.63 -18.94
N LEU A 153 -4.08 8.98 -19.30
CA LEU A 153 -3.12 8.36 -18.39
C LEU A 153 -1.87 9.24 -18.23
N LEU A 154 -1.66 9.79 -17.03
CA LEU A 154 -0.53 10.67 -16.72
C LEU A 154 0.46 10.01 -15.75
N PHE A 155 1.73 9.95 -16.15
CA PHE A 155 2.84 9.54 -15.29
C PHE A 155 3.29 10.72 -14.43
N CYS A 156 2.91 10.67 -13.17
CA CYS A 156 3.20 11.69 -12.18
C CYS A 156 4.55 11.40 -11.50
N GLY A 157 5.01 12.30 -10.62
CA GLY A 157 6.20 12.08 -9.78
C GLY A 157 6.03 10.91 -8.79
N SER A 158 6.58 10.98 -7.57
CA SER A 158 6.54 9.82 -6.67
C SER A 158 5.15 9.52 -6.07
N GLY A 159 4.48 8.50 -6.61
CA GLY A 159 3.27 7.87 -6.05
C GLY A 159 1.99 8.71 -6.11
N THR A 160 0.96 8.25 -5.41
CA THR A 160 -0.39 8.87 -5.38
C THR A 160 -0.35 10.35 -4.97
N THR A 161 0.57 10.76 -4.08
CA THR A 161 0.75 12.18 -3.71
C THR A 161 0.98 13.07 -4.92
N ALA A 162 1.80 12.62 -5.89
CA ALA A 162 2.03 13.34 -7.12
C ALA A 162 0.84 13.24 -8.09
N ALA A 163 0.10 12.13 -8.10
CA ALA A 163 -1.10 11.95 -8.92
C ALA A 163 -2.24 12.87 -8.51
N ILE A 164 -2.55 12.96 -7.21
CA ILE A 164 -3.57 13.87 -6.67
C ILE A 164 -3.15 15.33 -6.93
N LYS A 165 -1.87 15.65 -6.75
CA LYS A 165 -1.35 16.99 -7.04
C LYS A 165 -1.48 17.34 -8.53
N ARG A 166 -1.12 16.41 -9.43
CA ARG A 166 -1.26 16.59 -10.88
C ARG A 166 -2.72 16.79 -11.28
N LEU A 167 -3.67 16.06 -10.68
CA LEU A 167 -5.09 16.28 -10.93
C LEU A 167 -5.50 17.73 -10.57
N GLN A 168 -5.10 18.24 -9.41
CA GLN A 168 -5.38 19.63 -9.03
C GLN A 168 -4.75 20.66 -9.99
N GLU A 169 -3.56 20.36 -10.53
CA GLU A 169 -2.87 21.21 -11.50
C GLU A 169 -3.63 21.27 -12.83
N VAL A 170 -3.99 20.12 -13.40
CA VAL A 170 -4.73 20.07 -14.68
C VAL A 170 -6.19 20.52 -14.57
N MET A 171 -6.77 20.47 -13.37
CA MET A 171 -8.07 21.08 -13.06
C MET A 171 -8.01 22.61 -12.86
N GLY A 172 -6.81 23.20 -12.77
CA GLY A 172 -6.62 24.64 -12.52
C GLY A 172 -6.88 25.10 -11.08
N ILE A 173 -6.94 24.18 -10.11
CA ILE A 173 -7.22 24.48 -8.68
C ILE A 173 -5.99 24.39 -7.77
N ALA A 174 -4.82 24.13 -8.35
CA ALA A 174 -3.53 24.17 -7.68
C ALA A 174 -2.90 25.57 -7.75
N VAL A 175 -2.46 26.11 -6.59
CA VAL A 175 -1.62 27.31 -6.51
C VAL A 175 -0.48 27.10 -5.51
N PRO A 176 0.62 27.89 -5.59
CA PRO A 176 1.59 27.96 -4.51
C PRO A 176 0.92 28.38 -3.19
N SER A 177 1.26 27.72 -2.08
CA SER A 177 0.58 27.91 -0.78
C SER A 177 0.57 29.37 -0.30
N ILE A 178 1.66 30.12 -0.55
CA ILE A 178 1.78 31.55 -0.22
C ILE A 178 0.78 32.45 -0.97
N LEU A 179 0.21 31.99 -2.10
CA LEU A 179 -0.77 32.72 -2.89
C LEU A 179 -2.21 32.30 -2.62
N LYS A 180 -2.44 31.17 -1.92
CA LYS A 180 -3.78 30.57 -1.72
C LYS A 180 -4.81 31.59 -1.22
N ASP A 181 -4.55 32.23 -0.09
CA ASP A 181 -5.48 33.18 0.53
C ASP A 181 -5.66 34.47 -0.27
N ARG A 182 -4.71 34.79 -1.16
CA ARG A 182 -4.85 35.91 -2.10
C ARG A 182 -5.77 35.53 -3.25
N VAL A 183 -5.59 34.36 -3.85
CA VAL A 183 -6.42 33.88 -4.98
C VAL A 183 -7.86 33.61 -4.53
N LEU A 184 -8.05 32.98 -3.37
CA LEU A 184 -9.39 32.72 -2.80
C LEU A 184 -10.23 33.98 -2.60
N LYS A 185 -9.62 35.16 -2.40
CA LYS A 185 -10.35 36.44 -2.26
C LYS A 185 -10.90 36.99 -3.58
N PHE A 186 -10.42 36.50 -4.72
CA PHE A 186 -10.86 36.93 -6.06
C PHE A 186 -11.71 35.89 -6.78
N LEU A 187 -11.77 34.65 -6.29
CA LEU A 187 -12.67 33.62 -6.81
C LEU A 187 -14.10 33.84 -6.31
N ARG A 188 -15.07 33.70 -7.20
CA ARG A 188 -16.48 33.62 -6.83
C ARG A 188 -16.78 32.24 -6.27
N SER A 189 -17.88 32.10 -5.52
CA SER A 189 -18.21 30.82 -4.88
C SER A 189 -18.48 29.72 -5.90
N GLU A 190 -19.10 30.07 -7.02
CA GLU A 190 -19.47 29.19 -8.13
C GLU A 190 -18.24 28.61 -8.86
N GLU A 191 -17.13 29.35 -8.87
CA GLU A 191 -15.84 28.95 -9.45
C GLU A 191 -15.06 27.98 -8.54
N ARG A 192 -15.45 27.91 -7.26
CA ARG A 192 -14.75 27.13 -6.24
C ARG A 192 -15.32 25.72 -6.14
N TRP A 193 -14.54 24.74 -6.57
CA TRP A 193 -14.84 23.31 -6.40
C TRP A 193 -15.19 22.94 -4.96
N VAL A 194 -16.12 22.00 -4.80
CA VAL A 194 -16.42 21.32 -3.53
C VAL A 194 -15.84 19.91 -3.62
N VAL A 195 -14.96 19.56 -2.69
CA VAL A 195 -14.27 18.27 -2.64
C VAL A 195 -14.66 17.52 -1.37
N PHE A 196 -15.39 16.42 -1.54
CA PHE A 196 -15.71 15.49 -0.47
C PHE A 196 -14.56 14.51 -0.27
N VAL A 197 -14.18 14.24 0.98
CA VAL A 197 -13.14 13.26 1.35
C VAL A 197 -13.63 12.38 2.50
N GLY A 198 -13.14 11.15 2.58
CA GLY A 198 -13.56 10.18 3.57
C GLY A 198 -12.89 10.33 4.95
N PRO A 199 -13.28 9.50 5.92
CA PRO A 199 -12.68 9.50 7.25
C PRO A 199 -11.30 8.83 7.26
N TYR A 200 -11.01 7.92 6.33
CA TYR A 200 -9.78 7.11 6.31
C TYR A 200 -8.60 7.73 5.57
N GLU A 201 -8.73 8.96 5.08
CA GLU A 201 -7.78 9.45 4.07
C GLU A 201 -6.34 9.49 4.55
N HIS A 202 -5.48 8.87 3.75
CA HIS A 202 -4.05 9.12 3.83
C HIS A 202 -3.78 10.61 3.65
N HIS A 203 -2.80 11.18 4.35
CA HIS A 203 -2.49 12.62 4.29
C HIS A 203 -2.35 13.18 2.86
N SER A 204 -1.91 12.37 1.89
CA SER A 204 -1.87 12.74 0.47
C SER A 204 -3.24 13.09 -0.12
N ASN A 205 -4.30 12.39 0.30
CA ASN A 205 -5.68 12.59 -0.14
C ASN A 205 -6.53 13.41 0.85
N LEU A 206 -5.88 14.13 1.78
CA LEU A 206 -6.54 15.09 2.68
C LEU A 206 -5.84 16.44 2.70
N LEU A 207 -4.56 16.46 3.07
CA LEU A 207 -3.78 17.69 3.18
C LEU A 207 -3.59 18.36 1.81
N SER A 208 -3.49 17.57 0.74
CA SER A 208 -3.38 18.11 -0.62
C SER A 208 -4.63 18.91 -1.00
N TRP A 209 -5.84 18.36 -0.79
CA TRP A 209 -7.09 19.08 -1.04
C TRP A 209 -7.26 20.29 -0.12
N ARG A 210 -6.95 20.15 1.18
CA ARG A 210 -6.95 21.28 2.13
C ARG A 210 -6.00 22.42 1.72
N GLN A 211 -4.98 22.17 0.89
CA GLN A 211 -4.05 23.17 0.36
C GLN A 211 -4.37 23.62 -1.09
N SER A 212 -5.36 23.01 -1.73
CA SER A 212 -5.90 23.47 -3.03
C SER A 212 -6.82 24.70 -2.87
N LEU A 213 -7.33 25.22 -3.98
CA LEU A 213 -8.36 26.26 -3.99
C LEU A 213 -9.77 25.74 -3.63
N ALA A 214 -9.98 24.42 -3.61
CA ALA A 214 -11.29 23.83 -3.30
C ALA A 214 -11.77 24.14 -1.87
N GLU A 215 -13.06 23.94 -1.66
CA GLU A 215 -13.67 23.74 -0.35
C GLU A 215 -13.64 22.25 -0.05
N VAL A 216 -13.16 21.86 1.13
CA VAL A 216 -13.03 20.45 1.51
C VAL A 216 -14.06 20.14 2.57
N ILE A 217 -14.88 19.13 2.31
CA ILE A 217 -15.90 18.62 3.23
C ILE A 217 -15.49 17.20 3.63
N GLU A 218 -15.25 17.01 4.92
CA GLU A 218 -14.78 15.75 5.48
C GLU A 218 -15.98 14.94 5.98
N ILE A 219 -16.18 13.77 5.41
CA ILE A 219 -17.25 12.84 5.80
C ILE A 219 -16.73 11.96 6.94
N GLY A 220 -17.53 11.84 7.99
CA GLY A 220 -17.20 11.09 9.20
C GLY A 220 -17.39 9.58 9.06
N LEU A 221 -17.26 8.92 10.22
CA LEU A 221 -17.57 7.51 10.40
C LEU A 221 -19.04 7.33 10.82
N ASP A 222 -19.66 6.23 10.41
CA ASP A 222 -20.92 5.76 10.99
C ASP A 222 -20.69 5.01 12.33
N ASP A 223 -21.76 4.57 12.98
CA ASP A 223 -21.70 3.78 14.23
C ASP A 223 -20.95 2.44 14.07
N ASN A 224 -20.81 1.93 12.84
CA ASN A 224 -20.04 0.72 12.53
C ASN A 224 -18.56 1.03 12.26
N GLY A 225 -18.12 2.28 12.32
CA GLY A 225 -16.77 2.69 11.91
C GLY A 225 -16.52 2.54 10.41
N LEU A 226 -17.58 2.57 9.59
CA LEU A 226 -17.60 2.63 8.12
C LEU A 226 -17.76 4.09 7.65
N ILE A 227 -17.70 4.37 6.34
CA ILE A 227 -17.97 5.73 5.82
C ILE A 227 -19.46 6.04 5.98
N ASP A 228 -19.80 7.18 6.59
CA ASP A 228 -21.20 7.60 6.71
C ASP A 228 -21.76 8.08 5.36
N MET A 229 -22.46 7.16 4.69
CA MET A 229 -23.09 7.38 3.40
C MET A 229 -24.30 8.31 3.46
N GLU A 230 -25.02 8.37 4.59
CA GLU A 230 -26.16 9.29 4.74
C GLU A 230 -25.67 10.72 5.05
N ALA A 231 -24.59 10.88 5.82
CA ALA A 231 -23.92 12.18 5.95
C ALA A 231 -23.36 12.68 4.61
N LEU A 232 -22.71 11.81 3.81
CA LEU A 232 -22.28 12.17 2.45
C LEU A 232 -23.46 12.64 1.59
N LYS A 233 -24.57 11.90 1.60
CA LYS A 233 -25.78 12.26 0.86
C LYS A 233 -26.38 13.60 1.31
N LEU A 234 -26.50 13.84 2.61
CA LEU A 234 -27.02 15.11 3.17
C LEU A 234 -26.14 16.30 2.79
N GLN A 235 -24.81 16.12 2.79
CA GLN A 235 -23.89 17.15 2.31
C GLN A 235 -24.05 17.38 0.79
N LEU A 236 -24.16 16.32 -0.03
CA LEU A 236 -24.42 16.46 -1.46
C LEU A 236 -25.74 17.18 -1.77
N GLU A 237 -26.80 16.91 -1.00
CA GLU A 237 -28.08 17.63 -1.07
C GLU A 237 -27.91 19.13 -0.80
N THR A 238 -27.05 19.50 0.15
CA THR A 238 -26.75 20.91 0.49
C THR A 238 -26.08 21.65 -0.68
N TYR A 239 -25.15 21.01 -1.40
CA TYR A 239 -24.43 21.64 -2.52
C TYR A 239 -25.12 21.47 -3.89
N LYS A 240 -26.14 20.63 -4.01
CA LYS A 240 -26.90 20.34 -5.25
C LYS A 240 -27.37 21.60 -6.01
N TYR A 241 -27.76 22.64 -5.27
CA TYR A 241 -28.26 23.90 -5.84
C TYR A 241 -27.26 25.06 -5.75
N ALA A 242 -26.02 24.80 -5.29
CA ALA A 242 -24.99 25.82 -5.11
C ALA A 242 -24.33 26.28 -6.43
N ASN A 243 -24.66 25.64 -7.57
CA ASN A 243 -24.05 25.89 -8.88
C ASN A 243 -22.51 25.83 -8.87
N ARG A 244 -21.97 24.84 -8.16
CA ARG A 244 -20.53 24.60 -7.97
C ARG A 244 -20.14 23.22 -8.49
N PRO A 245 -18.94 23.06 -9.08
CA PRO A 245 -18.47 21.74 -9.50
C PRO A 245 -18.12 20.89 -8.28
N ILE A 246 -18.64 19.66 -8.24
CA ILE A 246 -18.50 18.71 -7.14
C ILE A 246 -17.54 17.59 -7.52
N LEU A 247 -16.69 17.18 -6.58
CA LEU A 247 -15.81 16.03 -6.68
C LEU A 247 -15.77 15.28 -5.35
N GLY A 248 -15.77 13.96 -5.36
CA GLY A 248 -15.40 13.12 -4.23
C GLY A 248 -14.03 12.50 -4.46
N SER A 249 -13.17 12.51 -3.45
CA SER A 249 -11.83 11.92 -3.51
C SER A 249 -11.62 11.01 -2.31
N PHE A 250 -11.91 9.72 -2.46
CA PHE A 250 -11.98 8.75 -1.36
C PHE A 250 -10.90 7.68 -1.45
N SER A 251 -10.38 7.22 -0.32
CA SER A 251 -9.52 6.03 -0.26
C SER A 251 -10.33 4.78 -0.59
N ALA A 252 -9.90 3.98 -1.57
CA ALA A 252 -10.54 2.70 -1.92
C ALA A 252 -10.33 1.62 -0.84
N CYS A 253 -9.27 1.77 -0.03
CA CYS A 253 -8.97 0.91 1.12
C CYS A 253 -8.19 1.70 2.16
N SER A 254 -8.55 1.55 3.44
CA SER A 254 -7.82 2.15 4.56
C SER A 254 -6.42 1.58 4.68
N ASN A 255 -5.39 2.41 4.48
CA ASN A 255 -3.98 2.00 4.71
C ASN A 255 -3.66 1.68 6.19
N VAL A 256 -4.59 1.97 7.10
CA VAL A 256 -4.51 1.65 8.53
C VAL A 256 -5.16 0.29 8.80
N THR A 257 -6.44 0.15 8.48
CA THR A 257 -7.27 -0.96 8.97
C THR A 257 -7.54 -2.05 7.94
N GLY A 258 -7.16 -1.81 6.68
CA GLY A 258 -7.45 -2.69 5.55
C GLY A 258 -8.90 -2.64 5.06
N ILE A 259 -9.81 -1.96 5.78
CA ILE A 259 -11.23 -1.87 5.42
C ILE A 259 -11.38 -1.29 4.02
N TYR A 260 -12.12 -2.00 3.16
CA TYR A 260 -12.48 -1.53 1.84
C TYR A 260 -13.64 -0.54 1.90
N SER A 261 -13.55 0.52 1.11
CA SER A 261 -14.68 1.41 0.83
C SER A 261 -15.53 0.79 -0.29
N ASP A 262 -16.86 0.93 -0.24
CA ASP A 262 -17.70 0.61 -1.40
C ASP A 262 -17.57 1.72 -2.45
N THR A 263 -16.49 1.65 -3.23
CA THR A 263 -16.15 2.63 -4.25
C THR A 263 -17.24 2.77 -5.32
N ARG A 264 -17.97 1.70 -5.62
CA ARG A 264 -19.06 1.71 -6.59
C ARG A 264 -20.30 2.42 -6.04
N ALA A 265 -20.69 2.14 -4.80
CA ALA A 265 -21.79 2.87 -4.14
C ALA A 265 -21.48 4.36 -3.97
N ILE A 266 -20.25 4.71 -3.57
CA ILE A 266 -19.79 6.10 -3.46
C ILE A 266 -19.82 6.80 -4.82
N ALA A 267 -19.30 6.16 -5.89
CA ALA A 267 -19.33 6.73 -7.24
C ALA A 267 -20.75 6.97 -7.74
N LYS A 268 -21.64 5.98 -7.58
CA LYS A 268 -23.06 6.08 -7.93
C LYS A 268 -23.76 7.22 -7.20
N LEU A 269 -23.49 7.39 -5.91
CA LEU A 269 -24.06 8.49 -5.11
C LEU A 269 -23.55 9.85 -5.60
N LEU A 270 -22.24 10.02 -5.81
CA LEU A 270 -21.67 11.27 -6.33
C LEU A 270 -22.29 11.67 -7.69
N HIS A 271 -22.39 10.71 -8.61
CA HIS A 271 -22.97 10.93 -9.94
C HIS A 271 -24.46 11.30 -9.92
N GLN A 272 -25.25 10.76 -8.98
CA GLN A 272 -26.65 11.15 -8.80
C GLN A 272 -26.84 12.64 -8.46
N TYR A 273 -25.79 13.30 -7.94
CA TYR A 273 -25.74 14.72 -7.62
C TYR A 273 -24.87 15.52 -8.61
N GLY A 274 -24.46 14.93 -9.73
CA GLY A 274 -23.65 15.58 -10.76
C GLY A 274 -22.18 15.80 -10.38
N GLY A 275 -21.70 15.13 -9.33
CA GLY A 275 -20.31 15.16 -8.90
C GLY A 275 -19.45 14.07 -9.56
N PHE A 276 -18.14 14.32 -9.61
CA PHE A 276 -17.15 13.35 -10.07
C PHE A 276 -16.64 12.45 -8.93
N ALA A 277 -16.31 11.19 -9.22
CA ALA A 277 -15.82 10.19 -8.28
C ALA A 277 -14.34 9.80 -8.53
N CYS A 278 -13.47 10.20 -7.61
CA CYS A 278 -12.03 9.95 -7.65
C CYS A 278 -11.61 9.03 -6.50
N PHE A 279 -10.69 8.09 -6.76
CA PHE A 279 -10.30 7.09 -5.76
C PHE A 279 -8.80 6.89 -5.61
N ASP A 280 -8.31 6.89 -4.36
CA ASP A 280 -6.95 6.50 -4.01
C ASP A 280 -6.85 4.98 -3.85
N PHE A 281 -6.25 4.32 -4.84
CA PHE A 281 -5.96 2.88 -4.86
C PHE A 281 -4.55 2.55 -4.34
N ALA A 282 -3.87 3.44 -3.60
CA ALA A 282 -2.52 3.16 -3.09
C ALA A 282 -2.46 1.92 -2.19
N ALA A 283 -3.45 1.67 -1.33
CA ALA A 283 -3.44 0.53 -0.42
C ALA A 283 -3.90 -0.77 -1.11
N SER A 284 -5.04 -0.70 -1.81
CA SER A 284 -5.72 -1.84 -2.43
C SER A 284 -5.23 -2.20 -3.82
N GLY A 285 -4.65 -1.27 -4.56
CA GLY A 285 -4.35 -1.42 -5.98
C GLY A 285 -3.44 -2.60 -6.35
N PRO A 286 -2.46 -3.03 -5.53
CA PRO A 286 -1.71 -4.25 -5.78
C PRO A 286 -2.54 -5.55 -5.67
N TYR A 287 -3.74 -5.47 -5.09
CA TYR A 287 -4.51 -6.64 -4.62
C TYR A 287 -5.87 -6.81 -5.32
N VAL A 288 -6.62 -5.72 -5.51
CA VAL A 288 -7.97 -5.75 -6.12
C VAL A 288 -7.92 -5.54 -7.63
N GLU A 289 -8.87 -6.09 -8.38
CA GLU A 289 -9.10 -5.65 -9.77
C GLU A 289 -9.45 -4.15 -9.79
N ILE A 290 -8.88 -3.40 -10.72
CA ILE A 290 -9.15 -1.96 -10.88
C ILE A 290 -9.78 -1.78 -12.26
N ASP A 291 -10.99 -1.24 -12.25
CA ASP A 291 -11.73 -0.95 -13.47
C ASP A 291 -12.40 0.44 -13.38
N MET A 292 -11.91 1.36 -14.23
CA MET A 292 -12.46 2.70 -14.42
C MET A 292 -13.92 2.69 -14.91
N ARG A 293 -14.35 1.64 -15.62
CA ARG A 293 -15.63 1.60 -16.36
C ARG A 293 -16.30 0.22 -16.30
N SER A 294 -17.17 0.07 -15.30
CA SER A 294 -18.16 -1.02 -15.22
C SER A 294 -19.13 -1.07 -16.40
N GLY A 295 -19.31 0.06 -17.10
CA GLY A 295 -20.38 0.31 -18.07
C GLY A 295 -21.61 1.01 -17.47
N GLU A 296 -21.65 1.14 -16.14
CA GLU A 296 -22.76 1.71 -15.38
C GLU A 296 -22.40 3.08 -14.76
N ILE A 297 -23.37 3.70 -14.07
CA ILE A 297 -23.20 5.00 -13.35
C ILE A 297 -22.23 4.92 -12.13
N ASP A 298 -21.65 3.76 -11.84
CA ASP A 298 -20.66 3.55 -10.77
C ASP A 298 -19.20 3.45 -11.28
N GLY A 299 -18.97 3.85 -12.53
CA GLY A 299 -17.63 4.10 -13.07
C GLY A 299 -16.89 5.20 -12.29
N TYR A 300 -15.58 5.32 -12.50
CA TYR A 300 -14.74 6.32 -11.83
C TYR A 300 -14.37 7.46 -12.80
N ASP A 301 -14.05 8.63 -12.27
CA ASP A 301 -13.57 9.79 -13.04
C ASP A 301 -12.09 10.05 -12.84
N ALA A 302 -11.50 9.63 -11.71
CA ALA A 302 -10.06 9.50 -11.57
C ALA A 302 -9.65 8.34 -10.65
N ILE A 303 -8.51 7.73 -10.98
CA ILE A 303 -7.82 6.70 -10.20
C ILE A 303 -6.41 7.21 -9.91
N PHE A 304 -6.05 7.24 -8.63
CA PHE A 304 -4.68 7.50 -8.18
C PHE A 304 -4.00 6.21 -7.76
N LEU A 305 -2.79 5.96 -8.26
CA LEU A 305 -2.06 4.73 -7.97
C LEU A 305 -0.62 4.99 -7.51
N SER A 306 -0.17 4.11 -6.63
CA SER A 306 1.22 4.04 -6.15
C SER A 306 1.88 2.71 -6.56
N PRO A 307 2.31 2.55 -7.83
CA PRO A 307 3.03 1.37 -8.32
C PRO A 307 4.17 0.85 -7.42
N HIS A 308 4.89 1.71 -6.67
CA HIS A 308 5.91 1.24 -5.72
C HIS A 308 5.39 0.30 -4.62
N LYS A 309 4.08 0.22 -4.40
CA LYS A 309 3.42 -0.72 -3.47
C LYS A 309 3.12 -2.08 -4.08
N PHE A 310 3.28 -2.23 -5.39
CA PHE A 310 3.12 -3.50 -6.11
C PHE A 310 4.39 -4.34 -5.95
N LEU A 311 4.22 -5.67 -5.98
CA LEU A 311 5.35 -6.59 -6.09
C LEU A 311 6.08 -6.33 -7.42
N GLY A 312 7.37 -6.03 -7.35
CA GLY A 312 8.19 -5.61 -8.50
C GLY A 312 8.14 -4.12 -8.85
N GLY A 313 7.26 -3.34 -8.21
CA GLY A 313 7.06 -1.93 -8.53
C GLY A 313 7.97 -0.85 -7.89
N PRO A 314 8.86 -1.10 -6.90
CA PRO A 314 9.73 -0.05 -6.36
C PRO A 314 10.53 0.70 -7.45
N GLY A 315 10.50 2.04 -7.41
CA GLY A 315 11.11 2.87 -8.45
C GLY A 315 10.22 3.21 -9.65
N SER A 316 8.96 2.77 -9.66
CA SER A 316 7.93 3.21 -10.63
C SER A 316 7.31 4.58 -10.30
N PRO A 317 6.72 5.29 -11.29
CA PRO A 317 6.11 6.60 -11.08
C PRO A 317 4.76 6.47 -10.35
N GLY A 318 4.23 7.58 -9.87
CA GLY A 318 2.81 7.70 -9.53
C GLY A 318 1.98 7.72 -10.82
N ILE A 319 0.76 7.20 -10.76
CA ILE A 319 -0.12 7.15 -11.93
C ILE A 319 -1.44 7.84 -11.59
N LEU A 320 -1.87 8.70 -12.52
CA LEU A 320 -3.21 9.27 -12.58
C LEU A 320 -3.86 8.76 -13.87
N LEU A 321 -4.91 7.96 -13.76
CA LEU A 321 -5.85 7.77 -14.88
C LEU A 321 -7.06 8.64 -14.58
N MET A 322 -7.42 9.55 -15.47
CA MET A 322 -8.54 10.48 -15.27
C MET A 322 -9.38 10.63 -16.53
N ARG A 323 -10.64 11.05 -16.41
CA ARG A 323 -11.40 11.51 -17.57
C ARG A 323 -10.84 12.79 -18.15
N LYS A 324 -10.87 12.90 -19.47
CA LYS A 324 -10.53 14.13 -20.19
C LYS A 324 -11.37 15.34 -19.78
N VAL A 325 -12.63 15.13 -19.35
CA VAL A 325 -13.51 16.20 -18.84
C VAL A 325 -13.00 16.90 -17.55
N LEU A 326 -12.10 16.27 -16.79
CA LEU A 326 -11.43 16.88 -15.64
C LEU A 326 -10.23 17.76 -16.04
N TYR A 327 -9.74 17.65 -17.29
CA TYR A 327 -8.72 18.51 -17.84
C TYR A 327 -9.30 19.89 -18.14
N ARG A 328 -8.67 20.96 -17.63
CA ARG A 328 -9.14 22.35 -17.77
C ARG A 328 -8.11 23.27 -18.44
N LEU A 329 -6.98 22.74 -18.90
CA LEU A 329 -5.88 23.50 -19.50
C LEU A 329 -5.82 23.40 -21.03
N GLU A 330 -6.90 22.99 -21.71
CA GLU A 330 -6.94 22.84 -23.19
C GLU A 330 -6.53 24.14 -23.91
N SER A 331 -7.10 25.26 -23.48
CA SER A 331 -6.84 26.62 -24.01
C SER A 331 -5.78 27.39 -23.21
N SER A 332 -4.89 26.71 -22.50
CA SER A 332 -3.85 27.33 -21.65
C SER A 332 -2.56 26.52 -21.67
N PRO A 333 -1.40 27.06 -21.25
CA PRO A 333 -0.19 26.27 -21.10
C PRO A 333 -0.41 25.02 -20.20
N PRO A 334 0.24 23.88 -20.49
CA PRO A 334 0.13 22.67 -19.68
C PRO A 334 0.66 22.88 -18.26
N SER A 335 0.32 21.97 -17.33
CA SER A 335 0.73 22.08 -15.93
C SER A 335 2.26 22.19 -15.75
N THR A 336 3.01 21.54 -16.65
CA THR A 336 4.46 21.53 -16.69
C THR A 336 4.94 21.80 -18.11
N CYS A 337 5.28 23.05 -18.41
CA CYS A 337 5.85 23.43 -19.71
C CYS A 337 7.30 22.93 -19.85
N GLY A 338 7.63 22.33 -21.00
CA GLY A 338 8.99 21.85 -21.28
C GLY A 338 9.17 21.23 -22.68
N ARG A 339 10.38 20.71 -22.96
CA ARG A 339 10.65 19.91 -24.16
C ARG A 339 9.64 18.75 -24.25
N GLY A 340 9.12 18.48 -25.44
CA GLY A 340 8.11 17.44 -25.66
C GLY A 340 6.65 17.88 -25.43
N THR A 341 6.40 19.09 -24.91
CA THR A 341 5.03 19.62 -24.76
C THR A 341 4.57 20.55 -25.89
N VAL A 342 5.45 20.82 -26.86
CA VAL A 342 5.28 21.86 -27.88
C VAL A 342 5.54 21.33 -29.29
N ASN A 343 4.65 21.70 -30.21
CA ASN A 343 4.81 21.56 -31.65
C ASN A 343 5.66 22.68 -32.24
N TYR A 344 5.55 23.91 -31.71
CA TYR A 344 6.28 25.09 -32.20
C TYR A 344 6.50 26.13 -31.11
N VAL A 345 7.68 26.76 -31.12
CA VAL A 345 8.05 27.92 -30.29
C VAL A 345 8.87 28.86 -31.17
N ASN A 346 8.56 30.15 -31.17
CA ASN A 346 9.35 31.18 -31.86
C ASN A 346 10.12 32.08 -30.87
N GLY A 347 11.06 32.88 -31.40
CA GLY A 347 11.89 33.80 -30.61
C GLY A 347 11.32 35.23 -30.50
N PHE A 348 10.06 35.46 -30.86
CA PHE A 348 9.48 36.79 -31.03
C PHE A 348 8.30 37.08 -30.09
N ASN A 349 7.41 36.12 -29.88
CA ASN A 349 6.18 36.30 -29.12
C ASN A 349 5.71 34.98 -28.50
N GLU A 350 5.59 34.96 -27.17
CA GLU A 350 5.14 33.78 -26.41
C GLU A 350 3.76 33.26 -26.83
N LYS A 351 2.88 34.14 -27.32
CA LYS A 351 1.51 33.81 -27.75
C LYS A 351 1.46 32.95 -29.01
N ASP A 352 2.55 32.86 -29.76
CA ASP A 352 2.67 32.03 -30.96
C ASP A 352 3.15 30.60 -30.62
N THR A 353 3.31 30.27 -29.33
CA THR A 353 3.67 28.93 -28.86
C THR A 353 2.53 27.95 -29.11
N LEU A 354 2.78 26.94 -29.93
CA LEU A 354 1.84 25.87 -30.21
C LEU A 354 2.18 24.66 -29.34
N TYR A 355 1.37 24.40 -28.32
CA TYR A 355 1.44 23.21 -27.48
C TYR A 355 0.84 21.99 -28.19
N VAL A 356 1.27 20.79 -27.82
CA VAL A 356 0.72 19.52 -28.33
C VAL A 356 -0.75 19.38 -27.93
N GLU A 357 -1.60 18.87 -28.83
CA GLU A 357 -3.04 18.71 -28.62
C GLU A 357 -3.39 17.46 -27.79
N ASP A 358 -2.63 16.36 -27.94
CA ASP A 358 -2.85 15.16 -27.12
C ASP A 358 -2.52 15.42 -25.65
N MET A 359 -3.48 15.12 -24.77
CA MET A 359 -3.37 15.42 -23.33
C MET A 359 -2.31 14.60 -22.59
N GLU A 360 -2.01 13.37 -23.03
CA GLU A 360 -1.01 12.51 -22.38
C GLU A 360 0.41 12.97 -22.73
N GLU A 361 0.66 13.30 -23.99
CA GLU A 361 1.94 13.87 -24.45
C GLU A 361 2.16 15.29 -23.89
N ARG A 362 1.13 16.15 -23.96
CA ARG A 362 1.13 17.54 -23.48
C ARG A 362 1.53 17.70 -22.01
N GLU A 363 1.17 16.74 -21.15
CA GLU A 363 1.46 16.78 -19.71
C GLU A 363 2.69 15.95 -19.29
N ASN A 364 3.40 15.36 -20.27
CA ASN A 364 4.61 14.54 -20.10
C ASN A 364 5.89 15.34 -20.43
N GLY A 365 5.97 16.58 -19.95
CA GLY A 365 7.05 17.51 -20.27
C GLY A 365 8.42 17.10 -19.73
N GLY A 366 9.45 17.20 -20.59
CA GLY A 366 10.83 16.83 -20.31
C GLY A 366 11.26 15.53 -21.00
N THR A 367 12.24 14.84 -20.44
CA THR A 367 12.47 13.43 -20.75
C THR A 367 11.48 12.60 -19.92
N PRO A 368 10.65 11.74 -20.54
CA PRO A 368 9.69 10.91 -19.82
C PRO A 368 10.35 9.93 -18.85
N GLN A 369 9.54 9.39 -17.94
CA GLN A 369 9.96 8.42 -16.93
C GLN A 369 10.09 6.99 -17.51
N ILE A 370 10.85 6.85 -18.60
CA ILE A 370 10.94 5.67 -19.49
C ILE A 370 11.01 4.34 -18.73
N ILE A 371 12.08 4.14 -17.94
CA ILE A 371 12.33 2.86 -17.25
C ILE A 371 11.29 2.64 -16.14
N GLN A 372 10.86 3.72 -15.49
CA GLN A 372 9.89 3.69 -14.41
C GLN A 372 8.49 3.29 -14.94
N THR A 373 8.09 3.79 -16.12
CA THR A 373 6.86 3.42 -16.84
C THR A 373 6.89 1.95 -17.25
N VAL A 374 7.99 1.46 -17.83
CA VAL A 374 8.15 0.03 -18.15
C VAL A 374 8.04 -0.82 -16.87
N ARG A 375 8.73 -0.43 -15.78
CA ARG A 375 8.62 -1.15 -14.49
C ARG A 375 7.20 -1.16 -13.93
N ALA A 376 6.43 -0.07 -14.11
CA ALA A 376 5.03 -0.02 -13.67
C ALA A 376 4.13 -0.99 -14.46
N ALA A 377 4.32 -1.09 -15.77
CA ALA A 377 3.64 -2.07 -16.60
C ALA A 377 3.99 -3.51 -16.16
N LEU A 378 5.26 -3.79 -15.89
CA LEU A 378 5.70 -5.10 -15.42
C LEU A 378 5.14 -5.47 -14.03
N ALA A 379 5.03 -4.50 -13.12
CA ALA A 379 4.43 -4.73 -11.80
C ALA A 379 2.91 -4.99 -11.86
N LEU A 380 2.20 -4.35 -12.79
CA LEU A 380 0.79 -4.69 -13.10
C LEU A 380 0.68 -6.07 -13.75
N TRP A 381 1.62 -6.42 -14.65
CA TRP A 381 1.66 -7.74 -15.28
C TRP A 381 1.90 -8.88 -14.28
N VAL A 382 2.74 -8.69 -13.26
CA VAL A 382 2.93 -9.67 -12.16
C VAL A 382 1.61 -9.96 -11.42
N LYS A 383 0.81 -8.91 -11.18
CA LYS A 383 -0.51 -9.02 -10.56
C LYS A 383 -1.50 -9.76 -11.48
N GLU A 384 -1.56 -9.40 -12.77
CA GLU A 384 -2.40 -10.11 -13.76
C GLU A 384 -2.01 -11.59 -13.90
N TYR A 385 -0.71 -11.90 -13.98
CA TYR A 385 -0.17 -13.27 -14.04
C TYR A 385 -0.56 -14.11 -12.82
N THR A 386 -0.58 -13.50 -11.63
CA THR A 386 -1.06 -14.16 -10.40
C THR A 386 -2.54 -14.49 -10.51
N GLY A 387 -3.34 -13.51 -10.96
CA GLY A 387 -4.80 -13.59 -11.12
C GLY A 387 -5.55 -13.08 -9.89
N TYR A 388 -6.56 -12.22 -10.09
CA TYR A 388 -7.26 -11.52 -9.01
C TYR A 388 -7.96 -12.47 -8.02
N GLN A 389 -8.57 -13.56 -8.51
CA GLN A 389 -9.22 -14.57 -7.65
C GLN A 389 -8.23 -15.30 -6.72
N VAL A 390 -6.99 -15.52 -7.16
CA VAL A 390 -5.93 -16.11 -6.33
C VAL A 390 -5.54 -15.13 -5.22
N ILE A 391 -5.36 -13.86 -5.58
CA ILE A 391 -5.00 -12.80 -4.65
C ILE A 391 -6.10 -12.63 -3.59
N GLU A 392 -7.35 -12.45 -4.00
CA GLU A 392 -8.50 -12.26 -3.10
C GLU A 392 -8.64 -13.44 -2.13
N LYS A 393 -8.62 -14.68 -2.64
CA LYS A 393 -8.73 -15.88 -1.81
C LYS A 393 -7.61 -15.96 -0.76
N GLN A 394 -6.39 -15.61 -1.12
CA GLN A 394 -5.25 -15.72 -0.22
C GLN A 394 -5.21 -14.59 0.82
N GLU A 395 -5.50 -13.35 0.43
CA GLU A 395 -5.69 -12.22 1.36
C GLU A 395 -6.80 -12.52 2.37
N HIS A 396 -7.95 -13.01 1.90
CA HIS A 396 -9.10 -13.40 2.73
C HIS A 396 -8.71 -14.50 3.74
N THR A 397 -8.07 -15.57 3.26
CA THR A 397 -7.59 -16.68 4.11
C THR A 397 -6.63 -16.19 5.20
N TYR A 398 -5.74 -15.25 4.89
CA TYR A 398 -4.79 -14.72 5.89
C TYR A 398 -5.45 -13.79 6.89
N ILE A 399 -6.34 -12.89 6.44
CA ILE A 399 -6.94 -11.91 7.36
C ILE A 399 -7.99 -12.55 8.29
N GLU A 400 -8.76 -13.52 7.81
CA GLU A 400 -9.69 -14.28 8.67
C GLU A 400 -8.94 -15.01 9.77
N LYS A 401 -7.95 -15.85 9.41
CA LYS A 401 -7.13 -16.59 10.39
C LYS A 401 -6.42 -15.67 11.39
N ALA A 402 -5.93 -14.52 10.94
CA ALA A 402 -5.29 -13.54 11.81
C ALA A 402 -6.29 -12.91 12.80
N LEU A 403 -7.51 -12.60 12.36
CA LEU A 403 -8.57 -12.07 13.23
C LEU A 403 -9.08 -13.14 14.20
N GLU A 404 -9.45 -14.33 13.72
CA GLU A 404 -9.91 -15.46 14.54
C GLU A 404 -8.95 -15.76 15.70
N ARG A 405 -7.64 -15.78 15.43
CA ARG A 405 -6.61 -16.04 16.42
C ARG A 405 -6.36 -14.88 17.37
N LEU A 406 -6.18 -13.66 16.86
CA LEU A 406 -5.73 -12.53 17.67
C LEU A 406 -6.85 -11.85 18.46
N LEU A 407 -8.12 -11.93 18.02
CA LEU A 407 -9.26 -11.34 18.74
C LEU A 407 -9.58 -12.06 20.06
N LEU A 408 -9.19 -13.33 20.20
CA LEU A 408 -9.29 -14.09 21.45
C LEU A 408 -8.31 -13.56 22.53
N ASN A 409 -7.29 -12.79 22.14
CA ASN A 409 -6.27 -12.32 23.07
C ASN A 409 -6.64 -10.97 23.70
N GLN A 410 -7.04 -10.98 24.97
CA GLN A 410 -7.46 -9.78 25.72
C GLN A 410 -6.41 -8.66 25.80
N ASN A 411 -5.11 -8.98 25.65
CA ASN A 411 -4.03 -7.99 25.64
C ASN A 411 -3.78 -7.40 24.25
N ILE A 412 -4.44 -7.89 23.20
CA ILE A 412 -4.39 -7.33 21.85
C ILE A 412 -5.67 -6.52 21.62
N CYS A 413 -5.57 -5.44 20.85
CA CYS A 413 -6.72 -4.74 20.29
C CYS A 413 -6.44 -4.47 18.82
N ILE A 414 -7.24 -5.05 17.94
CA ILE A 414 -7.21 -4.78 16.51
C ILE A 414 -8.01 -3.50 16.25
N LEU A 415 -7.47 -2.59 15.44
CA LEU A 415 -8.11 -1.32 15.11
C LEU A 415 -9.09 -1.45 13.93
N GLY A 416 -10.17 -0.67 13.99
CA GLY A 416 -11.26 -0.63 13.00
C GLY A 416 -12.21 -1.83 13.07
N ASN A 417 -13.37 -1.72 12.42
CA ASN A 417 -14.43 -2.73 12.39
C ASN A 417 -13.91 -4.11 11.97
N THR A 418 -13.87 -5.06 12.91
CA THR A 418 -13.30 -6.41 12.73
C THR A 418 -14.17 -7.36 11.92
N SER A 419 -15.42 -6.98 11.62
CA SER A 419 -16.36 -7.76 10.80
C SER A 419 -16.46 -7.27 9.35
N ALA A 420 -15.99 -6.04 9.06
CA ALA A 420 -16.01 -5.47 7.72
C ALA A 420 -14.99 -6.15 6.78
N LYS A 421 -15.34 -6.31 5.49
CA LYS A 421 -14.42 -6.83 4.48
C LYS A 421 -13.18 -5.94 4.41
N ARG A 422 -12.02 -6.57 4.60
CA ARG A 422 -10.73 -5.88 4.65
C ARG A 422 -9.65 -6.66 3.91
N GLN A 423 -8.69 -5.92 3.38
CA GLN A 423 -7.39 -6.42 2.92
C GLN A 423 -6.61 -7.00 4.12
N ALA A 424 -5.58 -7.81 3.87
CA ALA A 424 -4.76 -8.41 4.93
C ALA A 424 -3.77 -7.42 5.58
N ILE A 425 -4.30 -6.28 6.04
CA ILE A 425 -3.61 -5.22 6.76
C ILE A 425 -4.12 -5.23 8.20
N LEU A 426 -3.21 -5.38 9.17
CA LEU A 426 -3.55 -5.50 10.57
C LEU A 426 -2.84 -4.42 11.38
N SER A 427 -3.58 -3.37 11.77
CA SER A 427 -3.15 -2.39 12.76
C SER A 427 -3.66 -2.78 14.14
N PHE A 428 -2.78 -2.81 15.14
CA PHE A 428 -3.09 -3.30 16.47
C PHE A 428 -2.33 -2.56 17.58
N LEU A 429 -2.90 -2.61 18.78
CA LEU A 429 -2.27 -2.22 20.04
C LEU A 429 -1.98 -3.48 20.87
N ILE A 430 -0.84 -3.49 21.56
CA ILE A 430 -0.52 -4.48 22.59
C ILE A 430 -0.60 -3.80 23.93
N TYR A 431 -1.41 -4.31 24.85
CA TYR A 431 -1.62 -3.78 26.18
C TYR A 431 -0.64 -4.36 27.19
N SER A 432 -0.17 -3.49 28.07
CA SER A 432 0.55 -3.89 29.27
C SER A 432 -0.43 -4.37 30.35
N THR A 433 0.06 -5.19 31.26
CA THR A 433 -0.70 -5.76 32.38
C THR A 433 0.00 -5.50 33.70
N SER A 434 -0.77 -5.46 34.78
CA SER A 434 -0.29 -5.24 36.15
C SER A 434 -1.03 -6.12 37.15
N ASN A 435 -0.37 -6.41 38.28
CA ASN A 435 -1.00 -7.01 39.44
C ASN A 435 -1.30 -5.91 40.46
N SER A 436 -2.51 -5.90 41.03
CA SER A 436 -2.91 -4.92 42.03
C SER A 436 -2.28 -5.18 43.39
N SER A 437 -1.35 -4.32 43.82
CA SER A 437 -0.82 -4.29 45.20
C SER A 437 -1.67 -3.44 46.17
N LEU A 438 -2.93 -3.12 45.81
CA LEU A 438 -3.72 -2.11 46.51
C LEU A 438 -5.23 -2.41 46.57
N ALA A 439 -5.59 -3.59 47.09
CA ALA A 439 -6.89 -3.82 47.68
C ALA A 439 -6.69 -3.88 49.21
N GLY A 440 -7.11 -2.83 49.92
CA GLY A 440 -7.03 -2.79 51.38
C GLY A 440 -7.94 -3.82 52.04
N LEU A 441 -7.67 -4.14 53.30
CA LEU A 441 -8.45 -5.10 54.10
C LEU A 441 -9.96 -4.84 53.96
N LYS A 442 -10.69 -5.83 53.42
CA LYS A 442 -12.10 -6.04 53.71
C LYS A 442 -12.29 -7.48 54.14
N ASN A 443 -12.88 -7.63 55.33
CA ASN A 443 -13.09 -8.91 56.00
C ASN A 443 -14.11 -9.77 55.26
N GLY A 444 -14.06 -11.07 55.57
CA GLY A 444 -14.75 -12.13 54.87
C GLY A 444 -16.27 -12.03 54.79
N SER A 445 -16.79 -12.76 53.81
CA SER A 445 -18.05 -13.49 53.91
C SER A 445 -17.93 -14.76 53.05
N ASN A 446 -18.40 -15.88 53.59
CA ASN A 446 -18.41 -17.18 52.91
C ASN A 446 -19.50 -17.18 51.82
N ASP A 447 -19.34 -18.00 50.77
CA ASP A 447 -20.11 -19.25 50.71
C ASP A 447 -19.56 -20.23 49.65
N PRO A 448 -19.91 -21.54 49.73
CA PRO A 448 -19.21 -22.61 49.03
C PRO A 448 -19.92 -23.06 47.75
N PHE A 449 -19.19 -23.74 46.86
CA PHE A 449 -19.55 -25.06 46.35
C PHE A 449 -18.33 -25.68 45.66
N ASN A 450 -18.07 -26.96 45.91
CA ASN A 450 -16.89 -27.66 45.40
C ASN A 450 -17.27 -29.06 44.87
N ASN A 451 -16.50 -29.53 43.89
CA ASN A 451 -16.49 -30.89 43.30
C ASN A 451 -17.68 -31.32 42.44
N THR A 452 -17.39 -31.70 41.19
CA THR A 452 -17.17 -33.11 40.81
C THR A 452 -16.34 -33.22 39.52
N ASP A 453 -15.33 -34.08 39.51
CA ASP A 453 -14.53 -34.44 38.33
C ASP A 453 -15.20 -35.52 37.46
N SER A 454 -15.00 -35.47 36.14
CA SER A 454 -14.62 -36.66 35.34
C SER A 454 -14.15 -36.34 33.91
N CYS A 455 -12.87 -36.60 33.65
CA CYS A 455 -12.23 -37.03 32.39
C CYS A 455 -12.83 -36.65 31.02
N ARG A 456 -12.09 -35.83 30.26
CA ARG A 456 -11.86 -36.04 28.80
C ARG A 456 -10.49 -35.51 28.39
N GLU A 457 -9.60 -36.42 27.99
CA GLU A 457 -8.22 -36.13 27.58
C GLU A 457 -8.17 -35.54 26.17
N ALA A 458 -8.00 -34.21 26.03
CA ALA A 458 -7.43 -33.52 24.85
C ALA A 458 -7.47 -31.97 24.99
N LYS A 459 -6.93 -31.36 26.07
CA LYS A 459 -6.94 -29.87 26.20
C LYS A 459 -5.96 -29.21 27.19
N VAL A 460 -4.75 -29.74 27.35
CA VAL A 460 -3.84 -29.35 28.47
C VAL A 460 -2.83 -28.22 28.15
N THR A 461 -2.56 -27.90 26.89
CA THR A 461 -1.44 -26.97 26.53
C THR A 461 -1.81 -25.48 26.47
N GLU A 462 -3.10 -25.12 26.48
CA GLU A 462 -3.56 -23.76 26.16
C GLU A 462 -3.74 -22.85 27.40
N PHE A 463 -3.94 -23.44 28.58
CA PHE A 463 -4.29 -22.70 29.80
C PHE A 463 -3.09 -22.10 30.58
N TYR A 464 -1.85 -22.53 30.31
CA TYR A 464 -0.68 -22.10 31.09
C TYR A 464 0.01 -20.81 30.60
N LEU A 465 -0.33 -20.27 29.42
CA LEU A 465 0.29 -19.02 28.93
C LEU A 465 -0.24 -17.76 29.65
N TRP A 466 -1.48 -17.78 30.14
CA TRP A 466 -2.12 -16.62 30.77
C TRP A 466 -1.57 -16.29 32.17
N GLY A 467 -1.01 -17.26 32.88
CA GLY A 467 -0.37 -17.06 34.20
C GLY A 467 0.91 -16.21 34.18
N GLU A 468 1.43 -15.87 33.00
CA GLU A 468 2.53 -14.92 32.82
C GLU A 468 2.07 -13.46 32.62
N THR A 469 0.75 -13.24 32.50
CA THR A 469 0.13 -11.91 32.38
C THR A 469 -0.47 -11.45 33.70
N GLY A 470 -0.56 -10.13 33.93
CA GLY A 470 -1.17 -9.57 35.14
C GLY A 470 -2.70 -9.50 35.06
N THR A 471 -3.36 -9.42 36.22
CA THR A 471 -4.83 -9.45 36.30
C THR A 471 -5.53 -8.23 35.70
N ASN A 472 -4.86 -7.07 35.66
CA ASN A 472 -5.45 -5.82 35.19
C ASN A 472 -4.72 -5.29 33.94
N LYS A 473 -5.50 -4.97 32.91
CA LYS A 473 -5.06 -4.28 31.69
C LYS A 473 -4.76 -2.80 32.01
N ASP A 474 -3.57 -2.33 31.65
CA ASP A 474 -3.11 -0.95 31.80
C ASP A 474 -3.10 -0.27 30.42
N LYS A 475 -2.12 0.58 30.09
CA LYS A 475 -1.98 1.26 28.79
C LYS A 475 -1.37 0.35 27.72
N PRO A 476 -1.59 0.65 26.42
CA PRO A 476 -0.85 0.03 25.34
C PRO A 476 0.65 0.36 25.39
N LEU A 477 1.48 -0.58 24.96
CA LEU A 477 2.86 -0.35 24.62
C LEU A 477 2.93 0.58 23.39
N HIS A 478 3.88 1.50 23.38
CA HIS A 478 4.06 2.45 22.28
C HIS A 478 4.30 1.70 20.94
N GLY A 479 3.54 2.01 19.89
CA GLY A 479 3.59 1.28 18.61
C GLY A 479 5.00 1.12 18.00
N PRO A 480 5.82 2.18 17.93
CA PRO A 480 7.24 2.07 17.56
C PRO A 480 8.13 1.22 18.50
N PHE A 481 7.75 1.01 19.76
CA PHE A 481 8.46 0.06 20.64
C PHE A 481 8.15 -1.38 20.26
N VAL A 482 6.86 -1.71 20.06
CA VAL A 482 6.43 -3.04 19.61
C VAL A 482 7.04 -3.38 18.24
N ALA A 483 7.09 -2.42 17.30
CA ALA A 483 7.79 -2.59 16.03
C ALA A 483 9.31 -2.83 16.19
N ALA A 484 9.97 -2.14 17.14
CA ALA A 484 11.37 -2.38 17.46
C ALA A 484 11.61 -3.78 18.06
N LEU A 485 10.70 -4.28 18.91
CA LEU A 485 10.76 -5.65 19.43
C LEU A 485 10.57 -6.70 18.32
N LEU A 486 9.62 -6.49 17.40
CA LEU A 486 9.43 -7.35 16.22
C LEU A 486 10.69 -7.41 15.36
N ASN A 487 11.36 -6.28 15.12
CA ASN A 487 12.64 -6.24 14.42
C ASN A 487 13.76 -6.95 15.20
N ASP A 488 14.00 -6.55 16.44
CA ASP A 488 15.21 -6.96 17.18
C ASP A 488 15.16 -8.42 17.62
N LEU A 489 14.00 -8.91 18.08
CA LEU A 489 13.84 -10.27 18.59
C LEU A 489 13.59 -11.28 17.47
N PHE A 490 12.95 -10.88 16.37
CA PHE A 490 12.39 -11.80 15.37
C PHE A 490 12.79 -11.50 13.91
N GLY A 491 13.35 -10.33 13.62
CA GLY A 491 13.65 -9.89 12.26
C GLY A 491 12.43 -9.40 11.47
N ILE A 492 11.26 -9.30 12.11
CA ILE A 492 9.99 -8.93 11.49
C ILE A 492 9.95 -7.42 11.26
N GLN A 493 9.85 -7.01 10.00
CA GLN A 493 9.81 -5.62 9.58
C GLN A 493 8.36 -5.10 9.60
N ALA A 494 7.90 -4.69 10.79
CA ALA A 494 6.61 -4.04 11.01
C ALA A 494 6.75 -2.51 11.05
N ARG A 495 5.63 -1.77 10.97
CA ARG A 495 5.62 -0.30 11.09
C ARG A 495 4.94 0.17 12.36
N GLY A 496 5.60 1.06 13.11
CA GLY A 496 5.01 1.75 14.27
C GLY A 496 4.67 3.21 13.97
N GLY A 497 3.56 3.71 14.52
CA GLY A 497 3.15 5.12 14.45
C GLY A 497 1.70 5.31 13.99
N CYS A 498 1.37 6.49 13.46
CA CYS A 498 0.01 6.85 13.00
C CYS A 498 -0.22 6.67 11.47
N ALA A 499 0.68 5.96 10.78
CA ALA A 499 0.60 5.56 9.37
C ALA A 499 0.15 6.65 8.35
N CYS A 500 0.43 7.93 8.62
CA CYS A 500 -0.01 9.08 7.82
C CYS A 500 -1.54 9.21 7.66
N ALA A 501 -2.30 8.81 8.68
CA ALA A 501 -3.75 8.95 8.78
C ALA A 501 -4.09 9.56 10.16
N GLY A 502 -3.65 10.81 10.38
CA GLY A 502 -3.72 11.49 11.68
C GLY A 502 -5.14 11.62 12.24
N PRO A 503 -6.12 12.17 11.49
CA PRO A 503 -7.51 12.29 11.93
C PRO A 503 -8.14 10.93 12.26
N TYR A 504 -8.07 9.96 11.36
CA TYR A 504 -8.56 8.60 11.65
C TYR A 504 -7.88 7.95 12.86
N GLY A 505 -6.60 8.27 13.09
CA GLY A 505 -5.86 7.86 14.28
C GLY A 505 -6.33 8.55 15.58
N HIS A 506 -7.03 9.68 15.51
CA HIS A 506 -7.73 10.25 16.66
C HIS A 506 -9.02 9.48 16.93
N ASP A 507 -9.82 9.19 15.91
CA ASP A 507 -11.06 8.41 16.06
C ASP A 507 -10.78 7.01 16.64
N LEU A 508 -9.83 6.29 16.03
CA LEU A 508 -9.43 4.94 16.45
C LEU A 508 -8.83 4.85 17.87
N LEU A 509 -8.34 5.98 18.42
CA LEU A 509 -7.68 6.04 19.74
C LEU A 509 -8.44 6.93 20.74
N ASN A 510 -9.64 7.41 20.38
CA ASN A 510 -10.47 8.33 21.16
C ASN A 510 -9.70 9.57 21.64
N VAL A 511 -9.00 10.26 20.72
CA VAL A 511 -8.27 11.50 20.99
C VAL A 511 -9.17 12.69 20.68
N ASP A 512 -9.78 13.28 21.71
CA ASP A 512 -10.57 14.50 21.56
C ASP A 512 -9.73 15.75 21.19
N GLU A 513 -10.40 16.86 20.88
CA GLU A 513 -9.75 18.12 20.51
C GLU A 513 -8.82 18.65 21.62
N VAL A 514 -9.21 18.55 22.89
CA VAL A 514 -8.43 19.05 24.03
C VAL A 514 -7.11 18.29 24.16
N HIS A 515 -7.17 16.96 24.11
CA HIS A 515 -6.00 16.08 24.09
C HIS A 515 -5.15 16.32 22.83
N SER A 516 -5.76 16.51 21.67
CA SER A 516 -5.04 16.80 20.42
C SER A 516 -4.26 18.12 20.48
N LEU A 517 -4.87 19.18 21.03
CA LEU A 517 -4.22 20.48 21.24
C LEU A 517 -3.10 20.40 22.29
N ALA A 518 -3.27 19.61 23.35
CA ALA A 518 -2.24 19.37 24.35
C ALA A 518 -1.03 18.61 23.75
N LEU A 519 -1.27 17.58 22.94
CA LEU A 519 -0.24 16.88 22.17
C LEU A 519 0.50 17.84 21.22
N ARG A 520 -0.23 18.71 20.50
CA ARG A 520 0.35 19.75 19.64
C ARG A 520 1.28 20.69 20.41
N ALA A 521 0.85 21.18 21.57
CA ALA A 521 1.66 22.09 22.40
C ALA A 521 2.98 21.44 22.85
N LEU A 522 2.98 20.15 23.20
CA LEU A 522 4.18 19.40 23.56
C LEU A 522 5.09 19.13 22.36
N ILE A 523 4.52 18.85 21.18
CA ILE A 523 5.28 18.72 19.94
C ILE A 523 5.96 20.05 19.58
N GLN A 524 5.30 21.20 19.80
CA GLN A 524 5.90 22.54 19.62
C GLN A 524 7.04 22.83 20.62
N LYS A 525 7.01 22.26 21.83
CA LYS A 525 8.15 22.25 22.78
C LYS A 525 9.28 21.26 22.38
N GLY A 526 9.11 20.52 21.29
CA GLY A 526 10.08 19.57 20.76
C GLY A 526 9.99 18.16 21.35
N TYR A 527 8.84 17.77 21.93
CA TYR A 527 8.57 16.40 22.40
C TYR A 527 7.78 15.61 21.35
N VAL A 528 8.41 15.26 20.23
CA VAL A 528 7.70 14.55 19.13
C VAL A 528 7.24 13.14 19.56
N GLY A 529 7.89 12.55 20.55
CA GLY A 529 7.58 11.20 21.06
C GLY A 529 6.28 11.07 21.84
N VAL A 530 5.53 12.15 22.11
CA VAL A 530 4.21 12.07 22.75
C VAL A 530 3.11 11.58 21.79
N LYS A 531 3.39 11.56 20.48
CA LYS A 531 2.41 11.20 19.44
C LYS A 531 1.85 9.79 19.68
N PRO A 532 0.51 9.62 19.77
CA PRO A 532 -0.09 8.30 19.83
C PRO A 532 0.07 7.55 18.49
N GLY A 533 -0.13 6.24 18.53
CA GLY A 533 0.01 5.37 17.36
C GLY A 533 0.03 3.90 17.75
N TRP A 534 0.05 3.06 16.72
CA TRP A 534 -0.10 1.61 16.82
C TRP A 534 1.05 0.88 16.11
N THR A 535 1.00 -0.44 16.08
CA THR A 535 1.84 -1.27 15.21
C THR A 535 0.99 -1.81 14.07
N ARG A 536 1.54 -1.83 12.85
CA ARG A 536 0.90 -2.40 11.66
C ARG A 536 1.79 -3.47 11.06
N VAL A 537 1.18 -4.61 10.73
CA VAL A 537 1.71 -5.65 9.84
C VAL A 537 0.76 -5.84 8.66
N SER A 538 1.24 -6.51 7.61
CA SER A 538 0.45 -6.86 6.43
C SER A 538 0.91 -8.19 5.85
N PHE A 539 -0.03 -9.04 5.45
CA PHE A 539 0.20 -10.41 4.98
C PHE A 539 -0.12 -10.52 3.48
N PRO A 540 0.83 -10.23 2.56
CA PRO A 540 0.53 -10.24 1.14
C PRO A 540 0.22 -11.65 0.64
N TYR A 541 -0.63 -11.74 -0.38
CA TYR A 541 -1.02 -12.97 -1.09
C TYR A 541 0.09 -13.96 -1.51
N TYR A 542 1.37 -13.57 -1.49
CA TYR A 542 2.51 -14.45 -1.82
C TYR A 542 3.35 -14.88 -0.60
N MET A 543 3.08 -14.35 0.60
CA MET A 543 3.74 -14.76 1.85
C MET A 543 3.64 -16.29 2.04
N SER A 544 4.64 -16.91 2.66
CA SER A 544 4.56 -18.34 2.97
C SER A 544 3.71 -18.58 4.24
N HIS A 545 3.13 -19.77 4.38
CA HIS A 545 2.35 -20.10 5.58
C HIS A 545 3.21 -20.04 6.85
N GLU A 546 4.49 -20.46 6.76
CA GLU A 546 5.45 -20.43 7.86
C GLU A 546 5.78 -18.99 8.31
N GLU A 547 5.91 -18.06 7.36
CA GLU A 547 6.12 -16.64 7.68
C GLU A 547 4.88 -16.00 8.32
N PHE A 548 3.69 -16.34 7.82
CA PHE A 548 2.42 -15.89 8.39
C PHE A 548 2.25 -16.37 9.85
N GLU A 549 2.42 -17.67 10.10
CA GLU A 549 2.34 -18.27 11.45
C GLU A 549 3.39 -17.69 12.40
N PHE A 550 4.62 -17.48 11.92
CA PHE A 550 5.70 -16.86 12.69
C PHE A 550 5.37 -15.42 13.11
N ILE A 551 4.78 -14.61 12.22
CA ILE A 551 4.37 -13.24 12.54
C ILE A 551 3.27 -13.24 13.61
N LEU A 552 2.25 -14.10 13.49
CA LEU A 552 1.18 -14.19 14.51
C LEU A 552 1.74 -14.63 15.87
N ALA A 553 2.57 -15.68 15.89
CA ALA A 553 3.22 -16.15 17.12
C ALA A 553 4.13 -15.09 17.77
N ALA A 554 4.80 -14.26 16.97
CA ALA A 554 5.60 -13.14 17.47
C ALA A 554 4.73 -12.01 18.06
N VAL A 555 3.56 -11.72 17.47
CA VAL A 555 2.60 -10.74 18.03
C VAL A 555 2.02 -11.23 19.35
N GLU A 556 1.61 -12.50 19.43
CA GLU A 556 1.13 -13.14 20.67
C GLU A 556 2.22 -13.17 21.75
N PHE A 557 3.46 -13.49 21.37
CA PHE A 557 4.61 -13.41 22.27
C PHE A 557 4.74 -12.02 22.89
N LEU A 558 4.60 -10.96 22.09
CA LEU A 558 4.68 -9.59 22.60
C LEU A 558 3.48 -9.20 23.47
N ALA A 559 2.30 -9.79 23.25
CA ALA A 559 1.12 -9.62 24.10
C ALA A 559 1.25 -10.26 25.50
N ILE A 560 2.19 -11.20 25.68
CA ILE A 560 2.47 -11.84 26.97
C ILE A 560 3.75 -11.26 27.61
N TYR A 561 4.81 -11.10 26.82
CA TYR A 561 6.16 -10.80 27.32
C TYR A 561 6.67 -9.40 26.95
N GLY A 562 6.07 -8.70 25.99
CA GLY A 562 6.62 -7.48 25.38
C GLY A 562 6.95 -6.37 26.39
N GLN A 563 6.12 -6.21 27.43
CA GLN A 563 6.38 -5.22 28.48
C GLN A 563 7.68 -5.46 29.24
N ARG A 564 8.11 -6.72 29.41
CA ARG A 564 9.31 -7.10 30.18
C ARG A 564 10.60 -6.57 29.56
N PHE A 565 10.57 -6.28 28.25
CA PHE A 565 11.71 -5.74 27.51
C PHE A 565 11.90 -4.23 27.72
N LEU A 566 10.93 -3.48 28.27
CA LEU A 566 11.04 -2.03 28.51
C LEU A 566 12.36 -1.60 29.19
N PRO A 567 12.88 -2.28 30.24
CA PRO A 567 14.15 -1.92 30.87
C PRO A 567 15.34 -1.96 29.92
N LEU A 568 15.34 -2.85 28.92
CA LEU A 568 16.43 -3.02 27.95
C LEU A 568 16.52 -1.90 26.92
N TYR A 569 15.48 -1.07 26.77
CA TYR A 569 15.46 -0.01 25.76
C TYR A 569 15.53 1.40 26.36
N ASN A 570 16.16 2.31 25.62
CA ASN A 570 16.02 3.74 25.81
C ASN A 570 14.87 4.27 24.94
N PHE A 571 14.17 5.28 25.43
CA PHE A 571 13.15 6.01 24.68
C PHE A 571 13.54 7.47 24.61
N ASN A 572 13.58 8.04 23.42
CA ASN A 572 13.88 9.45 23.21
C ASN A 572 12.57 10.22 23.00
N LEU A 573 12.12 10.92 24.05
CA LEU A 573 10.92 11.77 24.00
C LEU A 573 10.96 12.87 22.93
N ARG A 574 12.14 13.32 22.49
CA ARG A 574 12.26 14.36 21.45
C ARG A 574 12.01 13.82 20.04
N SER A 575 12.35 12.57 19.75
CA SER A 575 12.20 11.94 18.42
C SER A 575 11.08 10.91 18.35
N GLY A 576 10.65 10.35 19.48
CA GLY A 576 9.79 9.16 19.54
C GLY A 576 10.51 7.84 19.25
N SER A 577 11.84 7.85 19.09
CA SER A 577 12.60 6.64 18.75
C SER A 577 12.97 5.79 19.97
N TRP A 578 12.99 4.48 19.74
CA TRP A 578 13.43 3.47 20.71
C TRP A 578 14.77 2.91 20.27
N SER A 579 15.68 2.67 21.22
CA SER A 579 16.99 2.07 20.93
C SER A 579 17.46 1.16 22.05
N LEU A 580 18.07 0.02 21.71
CA LEU A 580 18.47 -0.98 22.68
C LEU A 580 19.71 -0.52 23.49
N LYS A 581 19.64 -0.65 24.81
CA LYS A 581 20.75 -0.35 25.72
C LYS A 581 21.78 -1.49 25.66
N LYS A 582 22.76 -1.34 24.75
CA LYS A 582 23.90 -2.28 24.58
C LYS A 582 24.49 -2.77 25.91
N LYS A 583 24.64 -1.89 26.92
CA LYS A 583 25.15 -2.25 28.24
C LYS A 583 24.22 -3.20 29.01
N ALA A 584 22.92 -2.91 29.06
CA ALA A 584 21.95 -3.73 29.80
C ALA A 584 21.81 -5.14 29.21
N VAL A 585 21.84 -5.27 27.87
CA VAL A 585 21.81 -6.58 27.20
C VAL A 585 23.09 -7.36 27.47
N LYS A 586 24.27 -6.72 27.38
CA LYS A 586 25.54 -7.36 27.75
C LYS A 586 25.57 -7.79 29.22
N GLU A 587 25.03 -6.98 30.14
CA GLU A 587 24.92 -7.34 31.56
C GLU A 587 23.97 -8.52 31.81
N LEU A 588 22.87 -8.62 31.06
CA LEU A 588 21.95 -9.77 31.11
C LEU A 588 22.67 -11.07 30.68
N LEU A 589 23.29 -11.05 29.51
CA LEU A 589 24.05 -12.20 28.95
C LEU A 589 25.32 -12.53 29.74
N SER A 590 25.90 -11.56 30.47
CA SER A 590 27.06 -11.81 31.34
C SER A 590 26.69 -12.43 32.70
N LYS A 591 25.43 -12.29 33.15
CA LYS A 591 24.93 -12.97 34.36
C LYS A 591 24.65 -14.44 34.08
N GLU A 592 24.17 -14.76 32.89
CA GLU A 592 23.99 -16.12 32.38
C GLU A 592 25.30 -16.93 32.45
N ASN A 593 26.40 -16.41 31.90
CA ASN A 593 27.72 -17.07 31.94
C ASN A 593 28.29 -17.32 33.36
N LYS A 594 27.64 -16.84 34.43
CA LYS A 594 28.02 -17.12 35.83
C LYS A 594 27.08 -18.12 36.52
N CYS A 595 25.95 -18.45 35.93
CA CYS A 595 24.98 -19.42 36.44
C CYS A 595 25.05 -20.67 35.55
N ASN A 596 25.82 -21.68 35.97
CA ASN A 596 26.04 -22.92 35.21
C ASN A 596 24.73 -23.69 34.90
N VAL A 597 24.08 -23.34 33.80
CA VAL A 597 22.92 -24.03 33.22
C VAL A 597 23.19 -24.24 31.74
N HIS A 598 23.43 -25.49 31.33
CA HIS A 598 23.73 -25.83 29.95
C HIS A 598 22.46 -25.91 29.09
N VAL A 599 22.11 -24.81 28.40
CA VAL A 599 21.25 -24.80 27.21
C VAL A 599 21.80 -23.78 26.20
N LEU A 600 21.88 -24.16 24.92
CA LEU A 600 22.23 -23.35 23.71
C LEU A 600 22.90 -21.97 23.94
N PRO A 601 24.22 -21.82 23.71
CA PRO A 601 24.90 -20.57 24.02
C PRO A 601 24.51 -19.45 23.06
N VAL A 602 23.82 -18.43 23.57
CA VAL A 602 23.63 -17.12 22.90
C VAL A 602 24.99 -16.52 22.48
N ALA A 603 26.06 -16.84 23.22
CA ALA A 603 27.43 -16.46 22.92
C ALA A 603 27.99 -17.08 21.62
N SER A 604 27.60 -18.29 21.22
CA SER A 604 28.14 -18.95 20.02
C SER A 604 27.74 -18.22 18.73
N ALA A 605 26.57 -17.58 18.71
CA ALA A 605 26.11 -16.75 17.60
C ALA A 605 26.88 -15.43 17.43
N MET A 606 27.73 -15.04 18.40
CA MET A 606 28.53 -13.80 18.32
C MET A 606 30.00 -14.04 17.95
N HIS A 607 30.50 -15.28 18.06
CA HIS A 607 31.93 -15.58 17.89
C HIS A 607 32.29 -16.34 16.59
N ALA A 608 31.32 -16.97 15.91
CA ALA A 608 31.61 -17.80 14.73
C ALA A 608 32.03 -17.00 13.47
N ASP A 609 31.50 -15.79 13.27
CA ASP A 609 31.58 -15.07 11.98
C ASP A 609 32.84 -14.19 11.81
N THR A 610 33.79 -14.18 12.76
CA THR A 610 34.99 -13.31 12.68
C THR A 610 36.17 -13.95 11.93
N VAL A 611 36.07 -15.22 11.53
CA VAL A 611 37.16 -15.96 10.87
C VAL A 611 36.62 -16.76 9.68
N ASN A 612 36.50 -16.11 8.51
CA ASN A 612 36.88 -16.60 7.18
C ASN A 612 36.24 -15.76 6.05
N LEU A 613 36.97 -14.75 5.57
CA LEU A 613 36.90 -14.40 4.15
C LEU A 613 38.05 -15.12 3.44
N ASN A 614 37.75 -16.05 2.51
CA ASN A 614 38.43 -16.19 1.22
C ASN A 614 37.88 -17.35 0.34
N HIS A 615 37.77 -17.05 -0.96
CA HIS A 615 37.68 -17.93 -2.16
C HIS A 615 36.52 -18.94 -2.41
N HIS A 616 35.58 -18.48 -3.27
CA HIS A 616 35.17 -19.00 -4.58
C HIS A 616 35.12 -20.51 -4.99
N ASN A 617 33.97 -20.83 -5.63
CA ASN A 617 33.71 -21.70 -6.80
C ASN A 617 33.69 -23.25 -6.68
N SER A 618 32.51 -23.85 -6.90
CA SER A 618 32.22 -24.77 -8.03
C SER A 618 30.71 -25.11 -8.12
N GLU A 619 30.26 -25.70 -9.25
CA GLU A 619 28.85 -25.81 -9.67
C GLU A 619 28.10 -27.12 -9.28
N LYS A 620 26.78 -27.10 -9.55
CA LYS A 620 25.84 -28.22 -9.84
C LYS A 620 25.43 -29.18 -8.70
N CYS A 621 24.21 -28.96 -8.20
CA CYS A 621 23.15 -29.97 -8.24
C CYS A 621 21.77 -29.31 -8.01
N GLU A 622 20.83 -29.46 -8.96
CA GLU A 622 19.45 -28.94 -8.85
C GLU A 622 18.43 -30.05 -8.53
N ASN A 623 17.25 -29.66 -8.05
CA ASN A 623 16.06 -30.49 -7.79
C ASN A 623 15.96 -31.32 -6.50
N VAL A 624 16.77 -31.06 -5.46
CA VAL A 624 16.52 -31.59 -4.08
C VAL A 624 16.33 -30.48 -3.02
N ASN A 625 16.65 -29.22 -3.35
CA ASN A 625 16.82 -28.15 -2.34
C ASN A 625 15.55 -27.49 -1.78
N VAL A 626 14.35 -27.72 -2.35
CA VAL A 626 13.13 -27.00 -1.92
C VAL A 626 12.64 -27.49 -0.55
N ILE A 627 12.55 -28.81 -0.35
CA ILE A 627 12.06 -29.43 0.90
C ILE A 627 13.05 -29.22 2.06
N ALA A 628 14.36 -29.25 1.76
CA ALA A 628 15.42 -28.97 2.73
C ALA A 628 15.45 -27.49 3.18
N LYS A 629 15.15 -26.53 2.29
CA LYS A 629 15.04 -25.11 2.67
C LYS A 629 13.83 -24.83 3.58
N GLN A 630 12.67 -25.44 3.30
CA GLN A 630 11.45 -25.26 4.10
C GLN A 630 11.63 -25.77 5.54
N THR A 631 12.11 -27.01 5.70
CA THR A 631 12.40 -27.58 7.02
C THR A 631 13.47 -26.79 7.79
N GLY A 632 14.48 -26.26 7.08
CA GLY A 632 15.47 -25.35 7.67
C GLY A 632 14.89 -24.01 8.17
N SER A 633 13.90 -23.42 7.50
CA SER A 633 13.30 -22.14 7.92
C SER A 633 12.39 -22.28 9.14
N VAL A 634 11.59 -23.35 9.22
CA VAL A 634 10.72 -23.62 10.39
C VAL A 634 11.56 -23.73 11.66
N ASN A 635 12.67 -24.46 11.61
CA ASN A 635 13.60 -24.61 12.73
C ASN A 635 14.21 -23.26 13.19
N LYS A 636 14.49 -22.34 12.26
CA LYS A 636 14.98 -20.99 12.62
C LYS A 636 13.93 -20.17 13.38
N PHE A 637 12.67 -20.15 12.91
CA PHE A 637 11.60 -19.36 13.52
C PHE A 637 11.27 -19.84 14.94
N THR A 638 11.21 -21.16 15.16
CA THR A 638 11.05 -21.74 16.50
C THR A 638 12.17 -21.33 17.44
N ALA A 639 13.44 -21.42 16.99
CA ALA A 639 14.59 -21.02 17.79
C ALA A 639 14.57 -19.53 18.17
N TYR A 640 14.04 -18.64 17.32
CA TYR A 640 13.87 -17.22 17.65
C TYR A 640 12.85 -17.01 18.77
N LEU A 641 11.71 -17.70 18.73
CA LEU A 641 10.67 -17.67 19.76
C LEU A 641 11.17 -18.24 21.10
N GLU A 642 11.92 -19.34 21.07
CA GLU A 642 12.52 -19.94 22.26
C GLU A 642 13.57 -19.03 22.90
N THR A 643 14.47 -18.47 22.09
CA THR A 643 15.48 -17.49 22.54
C THR A 643 14.81 -16.27 23.19
N ALA A 644 13.77 -15.73 22.55
CA ALA A 644 13.03 -14.59 23.10
C ALA A 644 12.30 -14.94 24.41
N ARG A 645 11.70 -16.13 24.52
CA ARG A 645 11.02 -16.62 25.74
C ARG A 645 12.00 -16.82 26.90
N TYR A 646 13.18 -17.36 26.62
CA TYR A 646 14.25 -17.46 27.60
C TYR A 646 14.71 -16.07 28.09
N ILE A 647 14.99 -15.13 27.20
CA ILE A 647 15.34 -13.75 27.58
C ILE A 647 14.22 -13.11 28.43
N ALA A 648 12.95 -13.35 28.08
CA ALA A 648 11.79 -12.84 28.81
C ALA A 648 11.60 -13.45 30.21
N SER A 649 12.19 -14.62 30.51
CA SER A 649 12.17 -15.21 31.86
C SER A 649 13.22 -14.58 32.78
N LEU A 650 14.31 -14.04 32.23
CA LEU A 650 15.36 -13.31 32.94
C LEU A 650 14.98 -11.84 33.26
N LEU A 651 13.84 -11.36 32.77
CA LEU A 651 13.38 -9.97 32.88
C LEU A 651 12.21 -9.84 33.87
N PRO A 652 12.09 -8.69 34.57
CA PRO A 652 11.01 -8.48 35.53
C PRO A 652 9.64 -8.52 34.85
N LYS A 653 8.70 -9.32 35.39
CA LYS A 653 7.34 -9.48 34.83
C LYS A 653 6.59 -8.15 34.70
N PHE A 654 6.74 -7.29 35.69
CA PHE A 654 6.07 -5.98 35.81
C PHE A 654 7.11 -4.86 36.04
N PRO A 655 7.80 -4.38 34.99
CA PRO A 655 8.78 -3.31 35.15
C PRO A 655 8.08 -1.98 35.54
N PRO A 656 8.70 -1.15 36.40
CA PRO A 656 8.12 0.13 36.80
C PRO A 656 8.00 1.07 35.60
N GLN A 657 6.94 1.88 35.58
CA GLN A 657 6.73 2.91 34.57
C GLN A 657 7.83 3.97 34.65
N ARG A 658 8.33 4.45 33.50
CA ARG A 658 9.28 5.56 33.46
C ARG A 658 8.64 6.84 34.00
N ARG A 659 9.41 7.58 34.79
CA ARG A 659 9.08 8.97 35.13
C ARG A 659 9.22 9.84 33.89
N LEU A 660 8.18 10.59 33.59
CA LEU A 660 8.22 11.65 32.59
C LEU A 660 8.89 12.91 33.19
N PRO A 661 9.47 13.79 32.35
CA PRO A 661 9.78 15.16 32.73
C PRO A 661 8.55 15.90 33.29
N ASN A 662 8.76 16.74 34.31
CA ASN A 662 7.69 17.46 35.00
C ASN A 662 6.90 18.45 34.11
N ASP A 663 7.42 18.80 32.93
CA ASP A 663 6.76 19.67 31.95
C ASP A 663 5.88 18.92 30.93
N ILE A 664 5.76 17.60 31.07
CA ILE A 664 4.80 16.74 30.36
C ILE A 664 3.63 16.39 31.29
N ASP A 665 2.70 17.33 31.43
CA ASP A 665 1.51 17.23 32.29
C ASP A 665 0.30 16.60 31.56
N ILE A 666 0.55 15.57 30.72
CA ILE A 666 -0.53 14.86 30.02
C ILE A 666 -0.50 13.37 30.29
N ASN A 667 -1.70 12.78 30.37
CA ASN A 667 -1.88 11.36 30.48
C ASN A 667 -1.60 10.69 29.12
N LEU A 668 -0.34 10.35 28.82
CA LEU A 668 0.03 9.70 27.55
C LEU A 668 -0.82 8.45 27.28
N HIS A 669 -1.25 8.25 26.03
CA HIS A 669 -2.05 7.10 25.61
C HIS A 669 -1.31 5.75 25.69
N PHE A 670 -0.02 5.72 26.07
CA PHE A 670 0.81 4.52 26.09
C PHE A 670 1.72 4.43 27.33
N ARG A 671 2.23 3.23 27.61
CA ARG A 671 3.21 2.92 28.68
C ARG A 671 4.65 3.13 28.21
N LEU A 672 5.52 3.52 29.15
CA LEU A 672 6.96 3.78 28.97
C LEU A 672 7.81 3.04 30.01
#